data_AF-A0A366CWI4-F1
#
_entry.id   AF-A0A366CWI4-F1
#
_cell.length_a   1.000
_cell.length_b   1.000
_cell.length_c   1.000
_cell.angle_alpha   90.00
_cell.angle_beta   90.00
_cell.angle_gamma   90.00
#
_symmetry.space_group_name_H-M   'P 1'
#
loop_
_entity.id
_entity.type
_entity.pdbx_description
1 polymer ?
#
loop_
_entity_poly.entity_id
_entity_poly.type
_entity_poly.pdbx_seq_one_letter_code
_entity_poly.pdbx_strand_id
1 'polypeptide(L)'
;MIAPDSGRLFADYAGYHRPGLAALLRASNLDVVYTGAVGDELITADGTRVLDFVGGFGSALFGHNHPELVRVATAGLNRQMPFVAQGSIRPGPAALARRLSELVGETTGGRYVVTFGSTGADAVEGAIRHAAVVHARTLTRLEEELRRDLRRARRDGIDGMRPEPTTDDDTRSVADTLTDALRDVAELRSRGPLFVSLAGAFHGKTAGAFALTEQADTPADLIVAGPRRHRLRTWEPAEILGALDAEVLRLCRISVDRDGRPLRTYQEISPVAAVFAEPVQGEGGVRLVPAETLRALRELADRHGAALVFDEIQSGMGRTGTFLAAEPSGVRADYYLLSKSLGGGLAKISALLVDAGRAISDFGRYHTSTFADDDLSAELAHVALDLMRDNLPRIQDTGTCLADRLAGLAARWPGVIAEVRGRGLIHGIEMAPVAPDSALLRELCAPDMLGYLVAGYLLHHHRIRVLPTLSAPTTLRVQPSVGLGADEIDRLITAFDEVAKILHARDYARLLAHLTGPVGTQAPAPQRAPRPRRSVSEPPPAWGAPRRVAFLANLPESADLRRLAPELDDWSDERFIHLFERLRGVADPFELTRRVVDSPSGARVEVVVIAVPVTAAQIAESQRGGQRAWLRDLVLAAVDHAVGLGASVIGLGGYTSIVTDAAREVVEDNVTVTSGNSLTAACAHDVVRAELAKLRPGARRVGVLGALGNIGAVMAELLAPDADSVVLVGRPGSGSRLRRVAATLPGTVEVSEDMAALRDCAVVVTATNAAEPPITADLLAGAGPVVVCAIWPCPAM
;
A
#
# COMPACT_ATOMS: atom_id res chain seq x y z
N MET A 1 -15.51 30.76 -15.42
CA MET A 1 -14.64 29.62 -15.78
C MET A 1 -15.55 28.44 -16.07
N ILE A 2 -15.39 27.77 -17.21
CA ILE A 2 -16.07 26.51 -17.51
C ILE A 2 -15.52 25.47 -16.51
N ALA A 3 -16.40 24.74 -15.82
CA ALA A 3 -15.97 23.68 -14.91
C ALA A 3 -15.12 22.67 -15.72
N PRO A 4 -13.91 22.33 -15.26
CA PRO A 4 -13.06 21.42 -16.02
C PRO A 4 -13.72 20.05 -16.14
N ASP A 5 -13.60 19.44 -17.33
CA ASP A 5 -14.08 18.09 -17.59
C ASP A 5 -13.37 17.10 -16.64
N SER A 6 -14.11 16.54 -15.69
CA SER A 6 -13.59 15.65 -14.66
C SER A 6 -13.02 14.36 -15.25
N GLY A 7 -13.58 13.87 -16.36
CA GLY A 7 -13.08 12.70 -17.07
C GLY A 7 -11.69 12.96 -17.66
N ARG A 8 -11.50 14.14 -18.27
CA ARG A 8 -10.19 14.57 -18.78
C ARG A 8 -9.17 14.76 -17.66
N LEU A 9 -9.53 15.40 -16.55
CA LEU A 9 -8.63 15.59 -15.42
C LEU A 9 -8.16 14.26 -14.82
N PHE A 10 -9.06 13.28 -14.72
CA PHE A 10 -8.66 11.94 -14.29
C PHE A 10 -7.70 11.29 -15.29
N ALA A 11 -7.99 11.38 -16.60
CA ALA A 11 -7.13 10.82 -17.62
C ALA A 11 -5.71 11.44 -17.57
N ASP A 12 -5.61 12.75 -17.36
CA ASP A 12 -4.33 13.44 -17.18
C ASP A 12 -3.62 12.98 -15.89
N TYR A 13 -4.35 12.81 -14.79
CA TYR A 13 -3.81 12.31 -13.53
C TYR A 13 -3.28 10.88 -13.65
N ALA A 14 -4.03 10.00 -14.32
CA ALA A 14 -3.67 8.62 -14.57
C ALA A 14 -2.52 8.48 -15.58
N GLY A 15 -2.49 9.32 -16.62
CA GLY A 15 -1.48 9.27 -17.67
C GLY A 15 -0.16 9.96 -17.33
N TYR A 16 -0.19 11.07 -16.58
CA TYR A 16 0.98 11.95 -16.40
C TYR A 16 1.40 12.19 -14.95
N HIS A 17 0.63 11.76 -13.94
CA HIS A 17 0.96 12.03 -12.53
C HIS A 17 1.15 10.78 -11.67
N ARG A 18 0.07 10.05 -11.37
CA ARG A 18 0.10 8.88 -10.46
C ARG A 18 -0.79 7.76 -10.96
N PRO A 19 -0.37 6.99 -11.99
CA PRO A 19 -1.18 5.93 -12.61
C PRO A 19 -1.71 4.90 -11.59
N GLY A 20 -0.83 4.35 -10.74
CA GLY A 20 -1.23 3.34 -9.76
C GLY A 20 -2.22 3.87 -8.70
N LEU A 21 -2.04 5.11 -8.25
CA LEU A 21 -2.98 5.74 -7.31
C LEU A 21 -4.32 6.07 -7.99
N ALA A 22 -4.29 6.52 -9.25
CA ALA A 22 -5.51 6.78 -10.03
C ALA A 22 -6.36 5.51 -10.13
N ALA A 23 -5.71 4.37 -10.42
CA ALA A 23 -6.38 3.07 -10.48
C ALA A 23 -7.02 2.69 -9.14
N LEU A 24 -6.28 2.80 -8.02
CA LEU A 24 -6.80 2.53 -6.68
C LEU A 24 -8.01 3.42 -6.32
N LEU A 25 -7.91 4.72 -6.61
CA LEU A 25 -8.99 5.67 -6.36
C LEU A 25 -10.24 5.30 -7.16
N ARG A 26 -10.09 4.96 -8.44
CA ARG A 26 -11.20 4.51 -9.31
C ARG A 26 -11.83 3.21 -8.82
N ALA A 27 -11.01 2.24 -8.43
CA ALA A 27 -11.46 0.95 -7.90
C ALA A 27 -12.31 1.10 -6.62
N SER A 28 -12.01 2.13 -5.82
CA SER A 28 -12.72 2.41 -4.56
C SER A 28 -13.79 3.51 -4.70
N ASN A 29 -14.04 3.98 -5.93
CA ASN A 29 -14.90 5.14 -6.23
C ASN A 29 -14.55 6.39 -5.38
N LEU A 30 -13.26 6.64 -5.20
CA LEU A 30 -12.67 7.81 -4.54
C LEU A 30 -12.02 8.77 -5.56
N ASP A 31 -12.18 8.51 -6.86
CA ASP A 31 -11.71 9.32 -7.99
C ASP A 31 -12.52 10.61 -8.18
N VAL A 32 -12.74 11.34 -7.09
CA VAL A 32 -13.51 12.59 -7.05
C VAL A 32 -12.59 13.80 -7.22
N VAL A 33 -12.99 14.72 -8.10
CA VAL A 33 -12.32 16.00 -8.30
C VAL A 33 -12.96 17.08 -7.42
N TYR A 34 -12.17 17.62 -6.49
CA TYR A 34 -12.54 18.77 -5.68
C TYR A 34 -12.04 20.07 -6.34
N THR A 35 -12.93 21.04 -6.50
CA THR A 35 -12.66 22.35 -7.15
C THR A 35 -12.65 23.52 -6.15
N GLY A 36 -13.10 23.29 -4.92
CA GLY A 36 -13.08 24.27 -3.84
C GLY A 36 -13.00 23.61 -2.48
N ALA A 37 -12.71 24.41 -1.46
CA ALA A 37 -12.62 23.97 -0.07
C ALA A 37 -12.83 25.16 0.88
N VAL A 38 -13.60 24.98 1.96
CA VAL A 38 -13.83 26.01 2.97
C VAL A 38 -14.21 25.38 4.30
N GLY A 39 -13.54 25.78 5.39
CA GLY A 39 -13.79 25.21 6.72
C GLY A 39 -13.54 23.71 6.72
N ASP A 40 -14.51 22.92 7.19
CA ASP A 40 -14.43 21.45 7.20
C ASP A 40 -14.92 20.78 5.91
N GLU A 41 -15.20 21.54 4.85
CA GLU A 41 -15.83 21.00 3.64
C GLU A 41 -14.97 21.15 2.38
N LEU A 42 -14.99 20.11 1.56
CA LEU A 42 -14.52 20.13 0.17
C LEU A 42 -15.72 20.25 -0.77
N ILE A 43 -15.52 20.91 -1.90
CA ILE A 43 -16.55 21.16 -2.93
C ILE A 43 -16.12 20.42 -4.18
N THR A 44 -16.96 19.50 -4.66
CA THR A 44 -16.75 18.73 -5.89
C THR A 44 -17.04 19.58 -7.14
N ALA A 45 -16.65 19.08 -8.31
CA ALA A 45 -16.89 19.77 -9.58
C ALA A 45 -18.38 20.05 -9.89
N ASP A 46 -19.30 19.24 -9.37
CA ASP A 46 -20.77 19.44 -9.49
C ASP A 46 -21.37 20.34 -8.38
N GLY A 47 -20.54 20.87 -7.47
CA GLY A 47 -20.96 21.74 -6.39
C GLY A 47 -21.37 21.01 -5.09
N THR A 48 -21.31 19.69 -5.05
CA THR A 48 -21.58 18.92 -3.82
C THR A 48 -20.57 19.24 -2.73
N ARG A 49 -21.06 19.53 -1.53
CA ARG A 49 -20.24 19.74 -0.33
C ARG A 49 -20.02 18.43 0.39
N VAL A 50 -18.77 18.13 0.72
CA VAL A 50 -18.33 16.90 1.37
C VAL A 50 -17.59 17.28 2.65
N LEU A 51 -18.05 16.74 3.78
CA LEU A 51 -17.43 16.94 5.08
C LEU A 51 -16.12 16.16 5.17
N ASP A 52 -15.00 16.83 5.48
CA ASP A 52 -13.65 16.28 5.41
C ASP A 52 -13.08 15.95 6.79
N PHE A 53 -13.01 14.66 7.09
CA PHE A 53 -12.32 14.11 8.25
C PHE A 53 -10.91 13.58 7.93
N VAL A 54 -10.43 13.74 6.69
CA VAL A 54 -9.02 13.45 6.38
C VAL A 54 -8.14 14.62 6.81
N GLY A 55 -8.63 15.86 6.66
CA GLY A 55 -7.99 17.07 7.15
C GLY A 55 -6.57 17.26 6.62
N GLY A 56 -6.29 16.82 5.39
CA GLY A 56 -4.95 16.85 4.80
C GLY A 56 -3.92 16.06 5.61
N PHE A 57 -4.30 14.88 6.13
CA PHE A 57 -3.46 14.04 7.00
C PHE A 57 -3.01 14.77 8.28
N GLY A 58 -3.88 15.63 8.81
CA GLY A 58 -3.65 16.44 10.00
C GLY A 58 -3.24 17.90 9.73
N SER A 59 -2.96 18.29 8.48
CA SER A 59 -2.49 19.64 8.12
C SER A 59 -3.56 20.73 8.22
N ALA A 60 -4.83 20.39 8.01
CA ALA A 60 -5.95 21.34 8.01
C ALA A 60 -6.56 21.51 9.41
N LEU A 61 -5.74 21.73 10.45
CA LEU A 61 -6.22 21.93 11.83
C LEU A 61 -7.20 23.09 11.97
N PHE A 62 -7.05 24.14 11.17
CA PHE A 62 -7.92 25.32 11.18
C PHE A 62 -8.98 25.31 10.08
N GLY A 63 -9.12 24.19 9.38
CA GLY A 63 -9.98 24.04 8.22
C GLY A 63 -9.33 24.58 6.95
N HIS A 64 -10.00 24.34 5.83
CA HIS A 64 -9.57 24.77 4.51
C HIS A 64 -9.76 26.28 4.34
N ASN A 65 -8.74 26.96 3.81
CA ASN A 65 -8.79 28.39 3.46
C ASN A 65 -9.27 29.29 4.60
N HIS A 66 -8.77 29.07 5.83
CA HIS A 66 -9.14 29.87 6.99
C HIS A 66 -9.01 31.38 6.71
N PRO A 67 -10.05 32.20 6.93
CA PRO A 67 -10.09 33.59 6.47
C PRO A 67 -8.88 34.43 6.90
N GLU A 68 -8.45 34.27 8.15
CA GLU A 68 -7.32 35.05 8.68
C GLU A 68 -5.98 34.67 8.03
N LEU A 69 -5.77 33.38 7.74
CA LEU A 69 -4.55 32.90 7.09
C LEU A 69 -4.51 33.36 5.61
N VAL A 70 -5.65 33.31 4.91
CA VAL A 70 -5.77 33.83 3.53
C VAL A 70 -5.54 35.34 3.50
N ARG A 71 -6.10 36.08 4.47
CA ARG A 71 -5.91 37.53 4.60
C ARG A 71 -4.43 37.88 4.77
N VAL A 72 -3.73 37.19 5.67
CA VAL A 72 -2.30 37.42 5.93
C VAL A 72 -1.45 37.02 4.73
N ALA A 73 -1.72 35.87 4.10
CA ALA A 73 -1.01 35.46 2.88
C ALA A 73 -1.12 36.52 1.77
N THR A 74 -2.35 36.97 1.50
CA THR A 74 -2.63 37.97 0.46
C THR A 74 -2.00 39.31 0.79
N ALA A 75 -2.05 39.74 2.05
CA ALA A 75 -1.41 40.97 2.51
C ALA A 75 0.12 40.90 2.39
N GLY A 76 0.74 39.76 2.71
CA GLY A 76 2.17 39.52 2.53
C GLY A 76 2.61 39.67 1.07
N LEU A 77 1.87 39.04 0.15
CA LEU A 77 2.11 39.15 -1.29
C LEU A 77 1.93 40.59 -1.79
N ASN A 78 0.86 41.28 -1.38
CA ASN A 78 0.59 42.67 -1.78
C ASN A 78 1.64 43.66 -1.25
N ARG A 79 2.27 43.36 -0.11
CA ARG A 79 3.40 44.13 0.45
C ARG A 79 4.73 43.81 -0.24
N GLN A 80 4.74 42.94 -1.25
CA GLN A 80 5.94 42.50 -1.97
C GLN A 80 7.00 41.90 -1.02
N MET A 81 6.54 41.10 -0.06
CA MET A 81 7.42 40.42 0.89
C MET A 81 8.52 39.62 0.17
N PRO A 82 9.80 39.74 0.58
CA PRO A 82 10.88 38.94 0.00
C PRO A 82 10.65 37.44 0.25
N PHE A 83 10.43 36.67 -0.82
CA PHE A 83 10.24 35.23 -0.73
C PHE A 83 11.54 34.44 -0.94
N VAL A 84 12.44 34.97 -1.79
CA VAL A 84 13.72 34.34 -2.17
C VAL A 84 14.84 35.33 -1.83
N ALA A 85 15.32 35.26 -0.58
CA ALA A 85 16.29 36.21 -0.03
C ALA A 85 17.46 35.50 0.69
N GLN A 86 17.92 34.38 0.16
CA GLN A 86 19.02 33.60 0.75
C GLN A 86 20.30 34.44 0.85
N GLY A 87 21.13 34.17 1.86
CA GLY A 87 22.34 34.96 2.13
C GLY A 87 22.08 36.28 2.87
N SER A 88 20.88 36.47 3.43
CA SER A 88 20.49 37.62 4.24
C SER A 88 19.93 37.20 5.61
N ILE A 89 19.76 38.17 6.51
CA ILE A 89 19.03 37.97 7.76
C ILE A 89 17.53 38.10 7.47
N ARG A 90 16.78 37.02 7.69
CA ARG A 90 15.34 36.94 7.39
C ARG A 90 14.53 37.12 8.68
N PRO A 91 13.78 38.23 8.83
CA PRO A 91 13.17 38.59 10.11
C PRO A 91 12.04 37.66 10.54
N GLY A 92 11.20 37.18 9.61
CA GLY A 92 10.11 36.25 9.89
C GLY A 92 10.61 34.94 10.49
N PRO A 93 11.53 34.20 9.83
CA PRO A 93 12.11 33.00 10.40
C PRO A 93 12.85 33.23 11.72
N ALA A 94 13.56 34.36 11.88
CA ALA A 94 14.24 34.68 13.14
C ALA A 94 13.24 34.84 14.31
N ALA A 95 12.13 35.55 14.07
CA ALA A 95 11.07 35.72 15.06
C ALA A 95 10.33 34.40 15.35
N LEU A 96 10.07 33.59 14.31
CA LEU A 96 9.42 32.29 14.45
C LEU A 96 10.30 31.30 15.22
N ALA A 97 11.60 31.25 14.94
CA ALA A 97 12.55 30.40 15.65
C ALA A 97 12.56 30.70 17.15
N ARG A 98 12.59 31.99 17.51
CA ARG A 98 12.49 32.43 18.91
C ARG A 98 11.18 31.94 19.54
N ARG A 99 10.05 32.20 18.89
CA ARG A 99 8.72 31.83 19.40
C ARG A 99 8.56 30.32 19.59
N LEU A 100 9.02 29.51 18.63
CA LEU A 100 8.97 28.06 18.74
C LEU A 100 9.89 27.53 19.84
N SER A 101 11.09 28.09 20.00
CA SER A 101 11.98 27.74 21.12
C SER A 101 11.37 28.09 22.47
N GLU A 102 10.66 29.22 22.58
CA GLU A 102 9.98 29.63 23.81
C GLU A 102 8.82 28.66 24.13
N LEU A 103 7.96 28.36 23.16
CA LEU A 103 6.83 27.43 23.34
C LEU A 103 7.28 26.01 23.73
N VAL A 104 8.29 25.44 23.05
CA VAL A 104 8.83 24.14 23.47
C VAL A 104 9.54 24.26 24.83
N GLY A 105 10.17 25.40 25.12
CA GLY A 105 10.81 25.69 26.39
C GLY A 105 9.82 25.79 27.57
N GLU A 106 8.61 26.31 27.36
CA GLU A 106 7.54 26.35 28.38
C GLU A 106 7.17 24.95 28.86
N THR A 107 7.09 23.97 27.93
CA THR A 107 6.80 22.58 28.27
C THR A 107 8.00 21.82 28.82
N THR A 108 9.21 22.08 28.32
CA THR A 108 10.39 21.22 28.55
C THR A 108 11.44 21.82 29.49
N GLY A 109 11.38 23.12 29.78
CA GLY A 109 12.42 23.88 30.47
C GLY A 109 13.71 24.11 29.67
N GLY A 110 13.75 23.69 28.38
CA GLY A 110 14.91 23.81 27.51
C GLY A 110 14.94 25.07 26.66
N ARG A 111 16.09 25.33 26.02
CA ARG A 111 16.23 26.32 24.94
C ARG A 111 16.64 25.58 23.67
N TYR A 112 16.05 25.94 22.53
CA TYR A 112 16.24 25.22 21.28
C TYR A 112 16.74 26.13 20.16
N VAL A 113 17.64 25.60 19.34
CA VAL A 113 18.05 26.20 18.06
C VAL A 113 17.19 25.60 16.97
N VAL A 114 16.55 26.46 16.18
CA VAL A 114 15.58 26.04 15.16
C VAL A 114 16.20 26.16 13.77
N THR A 115 16.05 25.11 12.97
CA THR A 115 16.38 25.09 11.54
C THR A 115 15.10 24.79 10.77
N PHE A 116 14.73 25.63 9.80
CA PHE A 116 13.51 25.39 9.02
C PHE A 116 13.78 24.55 7.77
N GLY A 117 12.77 23.79 7.37
CA GLY A 117 12.67 23.11 6.08
C GLY A 117 11.33 23.41 5.43
N SER A 118 11.00 22.69 4.36
CA SER A 118 9.74 22.88 3.62
C SER A 118 8.72 21.78 3.91
N THR A 119 9.18 20.59 4.32
CA THR A 119 8.32 19.44 4.60
C THR A 119 8.75 18.70 5.86
N GLY A 120 7.85 17.89 6.42
CA GLY A 120 8.16 17.03 7.55
C GLY A 120 9.35 16.09 7.29
N ALA A 121 9.41 15.50 6.09
CA ALA A 121 10.54 14.64 5.70
C ALA A 121 11.87 15.42 5.73
N ASP A 122 11.88 16.69 5.30
CA ASP A 122 13.09 17.52 5.37
C ASP A 122 13.55 17.77 6.81
N ALA A 123 12.61 17.94 7.76
CA ALA A 123 12.96 18.09 9.18
C ALA A 123 13.57 16.80 9.74
N VAL A 124 13.06 15.63 9.33
CA VAL A 124 13.62 14.32 9.67
C VAL A 124 15.03 14.15 9.07
N GLU A 125 15.23 14.49 7.79
CA GLU A 125 16.56 14.48 7.16
C GLU A 125 17.54 15.42 7.90
N GLY A 126 17.06 16.59 8.32
CA GLY A 126 17.80 17.52 9.17
C GLY A 126 18.20 16.89 10.50
N ALA A 127 17.27 16.20 11.17
CA ALA A 127 17.52 15.52 12.45
C ALA A 127 18.54 14.38 12.31
N ILE A 128 18.40 13.54 11.29
CA ILE A 128 19.33 12.45 10.94
C ILE A 128 20.73 13.04 10.73
N ARG A 129 20.85 14.07 9.89
CA ARG A 129 22.13 14.71 9.58
C ARG A 129 22.74 15.36 10.81
N HIS A 130 21.95 16.07 11.61
CA HIS A 130 22.44 16.73 12.82
C HIS A 130 22.96 15.70 13.83
N ALA A 131 22.18 14.66 14.13
CA ALA A 131 22.59 13.57 15.03
C ALA A 131 23.86 12.86 14.54
N ALA A 132 23.96 12.56 13.24
CA ALA A 132 25.16 11.96 12.65
C ALA A 132 26.40 12.85 12.80
N VAL A 133 26.27 14.16 12.62
CA VAL A 133 27.39 15.10 12.80
C VAL A 133 27.77 15.23 14.26
N VAL A 134 26.81 15.29 15.19
CA VAL A 134 27.08 15.27 16.64
C VAL A 134 27.86 14.00 17.01
N HIS A 135 27.40 12.84 16.55
CA HIS A 135 28.05 11.55 16.77
C HIS A 135 29.48 11.54 16.23
N ALA A 136 29.67 11.90 14.96
CA ALA A 136 30.98 11.95 14.32
C ALA A 136 31.94 12.92 15.03
N ARG A 137 31.49 14.13 15.39
CA ARG A 137 32.31 15.13 16.09
C ARG A 137 32.68 14.69 17.50
N THR A 138 31.81 13.96 18.19
CA THR A 138 32.12 13.35 19.49
C THR A 138 33.23 12.32 19.35
N LEU A 139 33.16 11.43 18.36
CA LEU A 139 34.23 10.45 18.10
C LEU A 139 35.54 11.11 17.68
N THR A 140 35.50 12.18 16.86
CA THR A 140 36.71 12.92 16.47
C THR A 140 37.39 13.56 17.67
N ARG A 141 36.61 14.21 18.54
CA ARG A 141 37.14 14.83 19.78
C ARG A 141 37.77 13.79 20.69
N LEU A 142 37.13 12.64 20.84
CA LEU A 142 37.64 11.54 21.66
C LEU A 142 38.96 10.99 21.10
N GLU A 143 39.06 10.80 19.78
CA GLU A 143 40.32 10.41 19.13
C GLU A 143 41.43 11.44 19.38
N GLU A 144 41.13 12.74 19.26
CA GLU A 144 42.10 13.81 19.52
C GLU A 144 42.53 13.85 21.00
N GLU A 145 41.62 13.61 21.94
CA GLU A 145 41.92 13.45 23.37
C GLU A 145 42.85 12.26 23.60
N LEU A 146 42.50 11.07 23.13
CA LEU A 146 43.32 9.87 23.29
C LEU A 146 44.72 10.05 22.69
N ARG A 147 44.82 10.68 21.50
CA ARG A 147 46.11 11.01 20.90
C ARG A 147 46.92 12.01 21.73
N ARG A 148 46.26 12.98 22.38
CA ARG A 148 46.91 13.91 23.31
C ARG A 148 47.38 13.18 24.57
N ASP A 149 46.56 12.30 25.13
CA ASP A 149 46.87 11.50 26.32
C ASP A 149 48.08 10.59 26.03
N LEU A 150 48.14 9.96 24.86
CA LEU A 150 49.28 9.13 24.45
C LEU A 150 50.57 9.96 24.30
N ARG A 151 50.49 11.16 23.70
CA ARG A 151 51.64 12.08 23.61
C ARG A 151 52.09 12.55 25.00
N ARG A 152 51.14 12.82 25.91
CA ARG A 152 51.42 13.23 27.28
C ARG A 152 52.11 12.10 28.05
N ALA A 153 51.59 10.88 27.96
CA ALA A 153 52.19 9.70 28.60
C ALA A 153 53.65 9.50 28.16
N ARG A 154 53.93 9.63 26.85
CA ARG A 154 55.30 9.55 26.31
C ARG A 154 56.21 10.67 26.80
N ARG A 155 55.69 11.90 26.87
CA ARG A 155 56.44 13.05 27.39
C ARG A 155 56.79 12.89 28.87
N ASP A 156 55.84 12.37 29.65
CA ASP A 156 55.97 12.23 31.10
C ASP A 156 56.69 10.92 31.50
N GLY A 157 57.06 10.07 30.53
CA GLY A 157 57.82 8.84 30.75
C GLY A 157 57.00 7.70 31.39
N ILE A 158 55.67 7.77 31.31
CA ILE A 158 54.75 6.80 31.93
C ILE A 158 54.09 5.86 30.92
N ASP A 159 54.41 5.99 29.63
CA ASP A 159 53.78 5.23 28.54
C ASP A 159 54.06 3.72 28.59
N GLY A 160 55.24 3.33 29.09
CA GLY A 160 55.59 1.94 29.37
C GLY A 160 55.07 1.38 30.70
N MET A 161 54.50 2.23 31.57
CA MET A 161 53.97 1.78 32.86
C MET A 161 52.66 1.01 32.68
N ARG A 162 52.32 0.18 33.67
CA ARG A 162 51.02 -0.48 33.75
C ARG A 162 50.03 0.41 34.50
N PRO A 163 48.84 0.68 33.95
CA PRO A 163 47.85 1.49 34.63
C PRO A 163 47.06 0.67 35.68
N GLU A 164 46.79 1.29 36.83
CA GLU A 164 46.05 0.70 37.95
C GLU A 164 44.53 0.95 37.83
N PRO A 165 43.65 0.07 38.34
CA PRO A 165 43.96 -1.23 38.95
C PRO A 165 44.45 -2.23 37.90
N THR A 166 45.45 -3.01 38.29
CA THR A 166 45.93 -4.15 37.51
C THR A 166 45.02 -5.35 37.79
N THR A 167 44.38 -5.89 36.76
CA THR A 167 43.83 -7.24 36.81
C THR A 167 44.94 -8.22 36.43
N ASP A 168 45.02 -9.38 37.08
CA ASP A 168 46.14 -10.33 36.88
C ASP A 168 46.36 -10.74 35.41
N ASP A 169 45.31 -10.68 34.58
CA ASP A 169 45.34 -11.04 33.16
C ASP A 169 45.68 -9.90 32.18
N ASP A 170 45.66 -8.63 32.61
CA ASP A 170 45.87 -7.48 31.70
C ASP A 170 47.28 -6.90 31.83
N THR A 171 48.19 -7.38 30.98
CA THR A 171 49.60 -6.99 30.98
C THR A 171 49.91 -5.72 30.18
N ARG A 172 48.89 -5.05 29.61
CA ARG A 172 49.07 -3.92 28.69
C ARG A 172 49.66 -2.69 29.38
N SER A 173 50.54 -2.00 28.67
CA SER A 173 51.06 -0.70 29.09
C SER A 173 50.02 0.42 28.90
N VAL A 174 50.31 1.61 29.41
CA VAL A 174 49.56 2.84 29.12
C VAL A 174 49.49 3.09 27.61
N ALA A 175 50.60 2.93 26.89
CA ALA A 175 50.66 3.13 25.45
C ALA A 175 49.78 2.12 24.69
N ASP A 176 49.83 0.84 25.07
CA ASP A 176 49.03 -0.21 24.44
C ASP A 176 47.54 0.05 24.68
N THR A 177 47.18 0.38 25.92
CA THR A 177 45.79 0.67 26.31
C THR A 177 45.20 1.83 25.51
N LEU A 178 45.94 2.93 25.36
CA LEU A 178 45.50 4.09 24.58
C LEU A 178 45.48 3.80 23.07
N THR A 179 46.37 2.93 22.58
CA THR A 179 46.42 2.53 21.17
C THR A 179 45.24 1.62 20.82
N ASP A 180 44.88 0.68 21.70
CA ASP A 180 43.67 -0.13 21.54
C ASP A 180 42.42 0.76 21.57
N ALA A 181 42.33 1.72 22.50
CA ALA A 181 41.22 2.67 22.54
C ALA A 181 41.08 3.48 21.23
N LEU A 182 42.21 3.89 20.63
CA LEU A 182 42.19 4.55 19.31
C LEU A 182 41.69 3.62 18.20
N ARG A 183 41.99 2.32 18.27
CA ARG A 183 41.48 1.31 17.32
C ARG A 183 39.97 1.14 17.48
N ASP A 184 39.47 1.04 18.70
CA ASP A 184 38.03 0.89 18.98
C ASP A 184 37.23 2.10 18.44
N VAL A 185 37.73 3.32 18.64
CA VAL A 185 37.11 4.54 18.08
C VAL A 185 37.13 4.54 16.56
N ALA A 186 38.21 4.09 15.93
CA ALA A 186 38.33 4.01 14.49
C ALA A 186 37.38 2.95 13.90
N GLU A 187 37.27 1.79 14.54
CA GLU A 187 36.34 0.73 14.17
C GLU A 187 34.89 1.22 14.28
N LEU A 188 34.53 1.83 15.40
CA LEU A 188 33.19 2.39 15.59
C LEU A 188 32.84 3.43 14.51
N ARG A 189 33.79 4.31 14.17
CA ARG A 189 33.60 5.29 13.10
C ARG A 189 33.39 4.64 11.74
N SER A 190 34.12 3.57 11.44
CA SER A 190 33.99 2.84 10.17
C SER A 190 32.61 2.19 9.99
N ARG A 191 31.96 1.80 11.09
CA ARG A 191 30.60 1.23 11.10
C ARG A 191 29.50 2.27 10.84
N GLY A 192 29.81 3.55 11.03
CA GLY A 192 28.88 4.67 10.88
C GLY A 192 27.81 4.74 11.99
N PRO A 193 27.01 5.82 12.00
CA PRO A 193 25.95 6.01 12.99
C PRO A 193 24.79 5.02 12.77
N LEU A 194 24.23 4.55 13.87
CA LEU A 194 23.03 3.72 13.94
C LEU A 194 21.85 4.58 14.42
N PHE A 195 20.71 4.48 13.75
CA PHE A 195 19.46 5.12 14.16
C PHE A 195 18.46 4.10 14.67
N VAL A 196 17.65 4.46 15.64
CA VAL A 196 16.63 3.58 16.22
C VAL A 196 15.24 4.14 15.92
N SER A 197 14.30 3.30 15.52
CA SER A 197 12.88 3.66 15.40
C SER A 197 11.97 2.55 15.91
N LEU A 198 10.75 2.91 16.31
CA LEU A 198 9.71 1.96 16.70
C LEU A 198 9.12 1.24 15.48
N ALA A 199 8.65 0.00 15.68
CA ALA A 199 7.79 -0.67 14.69
C ALA A 199 6.51 0.15 14.43
N GLY A 200 6.01 0.11 13.20
CA GLY A 200 4.85 0.90 12.78
C GLY A 200 5.11 2.40 12.55
N ALA A 201 6.35 2.88 12.73
CA ALA A 201 6.69 4.30 12.60
C ALA A 201 6.53 4.84 11.17
N PHE A 202 6.27 6.14 11.05
CA PHE A 202 6.24 6.89 9.81
C PHE A 202 6.95 8.23 9.97
N HIS A 203 8.18 8.31 9.46
CA HIS A 203 9.01 9.52 9.51
C HIS A 203 9.15 10.21 8.14
N GLY A 204 8.51 9.67 7.09
CA GLY A 204 8.52 10.24 5.74
C GLY A 204 9.02 9.26 4.68
N LYS A 205 9.19 9.80 3.45
CA LYS A 205 9.46 9.00 2.24
C LYS A 205 10.68 9.45 1.42
N THR A 206 11.47 10.42 1.90
CA THR A 206 12.82 10.67 1.37
C THR A 206 13.76 9.54 1.78
N ALA A 207 14.90 9.33 1.11
CA ALA A 207 15.72 8.12 1.35
C ALA A 207 16.15 7.94 2.83
N GLY A 208 16.49 9.03 3.54
CA GLY A 208 16.84 8.99 4.95
C GLY A 208 15.63 8.74 5.85
N ALA A 209 14.59 9.54 5.69
CA ALA A 209 13.35 9.41 6.45
C ALA A 209 12.66 8.05 6.24
N PHE A 210 12.66 7.55 5.01
CA PHE A 210 12.05 6.28 4.63
C PHE A 210 12.78 5.10 5.26
N ALA A 211 14.08 5.22 5.50
CA ALA A 211 14.81 4.23 6.30
C ALA A 211 14.31 4.20 7.75
N LEU A 212 13.66 5.22 8.30
CA LEU A 212 13.09 5.13 9.67
C LEU A 212 11.61 4.72 9.67
N THR A 213 10.94 4.77 8.52
CA THR A 213 9.54 4.41 8.31
C THR A 213 9.32 2.89 8.18
N GLU A 214 8.14 2.41 8.55
CA GLU A 214 7.67 1.05 8.29
C GLU A 214 7.54 0.79 6.79
N GLN A 215 7.95 -0.40 6.35
CA GLN A 215 8.13 -0.76 4.94
C GLN A 215 7.44 -2.09 4.59
N ALA A 216 6.67 -2.68 5.51
CA ALA A 216 6.05 -4.00 5.35
C ALA A 216 5.29 -4.15 4.01
N ASP A 217 4.59 -3.10 3.57
CA ASP A 217 3.79 -3.12 2.34
C ASP A 217 4.49 -2.47 1.13
N THR A 218 5.79 -2.15 1.24
CA THR A 218 6.54 -1.55 0.13
C THR A 218 7.26 -2.62 -0.69
N PRO A 219 7.05 -2.66 -2.03
CA PRO A 219 7.85 -3.51 -2.92
C PRO A 219 9.35 -3.32 -2.72
N ALA A 220 10.11 -4.40 -2.65
CA ALA A 220 11.54 -4.37 -2.31
C ALA A 220 12.37 -3.52 -3.30
N ASP A 221 11.96 -3.47 -4.57
CA ASP A 221 12.58 -2.68 -5.64
C ASP A 221 12.32 -1.17 -5.52
N LEU A 222 11.32 -0.75 -4.72
CA LEU A 222 11.06 0.66 -4.39
C LEU A 222 11.78 1.11 -3.12
N ILE A 223 12.47 0.21 -2.41
CA ILE A 223 13.22 0.55 -1.21
C ILE A 223 14.62 1.03 -1.59
N VAL A 224 14.84 2.33 -1.49
CA VAL A 224 16.17 2.94 -1.66
C VAL A 224 16.95 2.83 -0.35
N ALA A 225 18.24 2.48 -0.44
CA ALA A 225 19.13 2.39 0.71
C ALA A 225 19.27 3.76 1.40
N GLY A 226 19.04 3.78 2.71
CA GLY A 226 19.22 4.96 3.58
C GLY A 226 20.19 4.68 4.73
N PRO A 227 20.19 5.50 5.79
CA PRO A 227 21.06 5.30 6.94
C PRO A 227 20.81 3.96 7.65
N ARG A 228 21.84 3.44 8.33
CA ARG A 228 21.75 2.21 9.11
C ARG A 228 20.72 2.37 10.22
N ARG A 229 19.77 1.44 10.32
CA ARG A 229 18.70 1.46 11.32
C ARG A 229 18.66 0.20 12.19
N HIS A 230 18.16 0.33 13.40
CA HIS A 230 17.63 -0.75 14.22
C HIS A 230 16.15 -0.47 14.52
N ARG A 231 15.28 -1.43 14.22
CA ARG A 231 13.84 -1.31 14.50
C ARG A 231 13.50 -2.04 15.79
N LEU A 232 12.96 -1.32 16.77
CA LEU A 232 12.39 -1.92 17.97
C LEU A 232 11.04 -2.54 17.62
N ARG A 233 10.94 -3.87 17.73
CA ARG A 233 9.72 -4.63 17.35
C ARG A 233 8.62 -4.62 18.41
N THR A 234 8.89 -4.02 19.56
CA THR A 234 8.05 -4.03 20.77
C THR A 234 7.96 -2.63 21.34
N TRP A 235 6.89 -2.38 22.10
CA TRP A 235 6.74 -1.18 22.93
C TRP A 235 6.94 -1.48 24.42
N GLU A 236 7.25 -2.74 24.77
CA GLU A 236 7.46 -3.16 26.14
C GLU A 236 8.69 -2.48 26.75
N PRO A 237 8.55 -1.69 27.84
CA PRO A 237 9.65 -0.94 28.41
C PRO A 237 10.89 -1.79 28.77
N ALA A 238 10.69 -2.98 29.34
CA ALA A 238 11.78 -3.85 29.75
C ALA A 238 12.65 -4.32 28.57
N GLU A 239 12.03 -4.62 27.43
CA GLU A 239 12.75 -5.02 26.22
C GLU A 239 13.47 -3.83 25.57
N ILE A 240 12.85 -2.65 25.56
CA ILE A 240 13.48 -1.41 25.07
C ILE A 240 14.69 -1.06 25.92
N LEU A 241 14.58 -1.18 27.24
CA LEU A 241 15.66 -0.88 28.16
C LEU A 241 16.86 -1.82 27.99
N GLY A 242 16.70 -3.06 27.54
CA GLY A 242 17.83 -3.96 27.25
C GLY A 242 18.29 -3.94 25.79
N ALA A 243 17.61 -3.19 24.92
CA ALA A 243 17.91 -3.16 23.50
C ALA A 243 19.30 -2.56 23.27
N LEU A 244 20.06 -3.18 22.37
CA LEU A 244 21.37 -2.69 21.91
C LEU A 244 22.46 -2.60 22.99
N ASP A 245 22.31 -3.23 24.16
CA ASP A 245 23.36 -3.27 25.19
C ASP A 245 24.70 -3.79 24.64
N ALA A 246 24.65 -4.77 23.74
CA ALA A 246 25.83 -5.31 23.06
C ALA A 246 26.55 -4.31 22.12
N GLU A 247 25.90 -3.19 21.78
CA GLU A 247 26.49 -2.13 20.96
C GLU A 247 27.25 -1.08 21.79
N VAL A 248 27.13 -1.11 23.13
CA VAL A 248 27.90 -0.24 24.02
C VAL A 248 29.33 -0.78 24.16
N LEU A 249 30.30 0.02 23.74
CA LEU A 249 31.71 -0.29 23.88
C LEU A 249 32.27 0.43 25.10
N ARG A 250 32.89 -0.32 26.01
CA ARG A 250 33.58 0.22 27.18
C ARG A 250 35.01 0.57 26.82
N LEU A 251 35.24 1.84 26.52
CA LEU A 251 36.55 2.36 26.14
C LEU A 251 37.41 2.61 27.37
N CYS A 252 38.60 2.03 27.42
CA CYS A 252 39.57 2.32 28.47
C CYS A 252 40.28 3.66 28.21
N ARG A 253 40.29 4.52 29.21
CA ARG A 253 41.02 5.80 29.26
C ARG A 253 42.08 5.75 30.34
N ILE A 254 43.05 6.65 30.23
CA ILE A 254 44.12 6.81 31.22
C ILE A 254 44.02 8.19 31.84
N SER A 255 43.81 8.24 33.16
CA SER A 255 44.02 9.43 33.98
C SER A 255 45.32 9.30 34.76
N VAL A 256 45.80 10.39 35.34
CA VAL A 256 46.98 10.38 36.22
C VAL A 256 46.57 10.92 37.58
N ASP A 257 46.91 10.20 38.65
CA ASP A 257 46.63 10.63 40.01
C ASP A 257 47.60 11.73 40.51
N ARG A 258 47.47 12.11 41.78
CA ARG A 258 48.32 13.15 42.40
C ARG A 258 49.79 12.73 42.52
N ASP A 259 50.06 11.43 42.56
CA ASP A 259 51.40 10.85 42.72
C ASP A 259 52.03 10.49 41.37
N GLY A 260 51.39 10.84 40.25
CA GLY A 260 51.88 10.58 38.90
C GLY A 260 51.59 9.16 38.40
N ARG A 261 50.75 8.39 39.09
CA ARG A 261 50.43 7.02 38.70
C ARG A 261 49.31 7.00 37.66
N PRO A 262 49.47 6.23 36.57
CA PRO A 262 48.42 6.09 35.57
C PRO A 262 47.29 5.21 36.10
N LEU A 263 46.06 5.72 36.04
CA LEU A 263 44.83 5.03 36.44
C LEU A 263 43.96 4.75 35.23
N ARG A 264 43.39 3.54 35.18
CA ARG A 264 42.35 3.16 34.23
C ARG A 264 41.04 3.82 34.63
N THR A 265 40.47 4.54 33.69
CA THR A 265 39.10 5.01 33.73
C THR A 265 38.36 4.44 32.53
N TYR A 266 37.03 4.38 32.58
CA TYR A 266 36.24 3.86 31.48
C TYR A 266 35.23 4.89 31.02
N GLN A 267 35.09 4.98 29.70
CA GLN A 267 34.08 5.80 29.05
C GLN A 267 33.29 4.90 28.10
N GLU A 268 31.98 4.98 28.16
CA GLU A 268 31.12 4.25 27.24
C GLU A 268 30.97 5.03 25.93
N ILE A 269 31.07 4.32 24.82
CA ILE A 269 30.82 4.86 23.47
C ILE A 269 29.86 3.93 22.73
N SER A 270 29.07 4.48 21.82
CA SER A 270 27.99 3.76 21.15
C SER A 270 27.91 4.17 19.66
N PRO A 271 27.49 3.26 18.76
CA PRO A 271 27.17 3.63 17.38
C PRO A 271 25.83 4.37 17.29
N VAL A 272 24.96 4.28 18.29
CA VAL A 272 23.62 4.88 18.25
C VAL A 272 23.73 6.41 18.28
N ALA A 273 23.27 7.06 17.21
CA ALA A 273 23.30 8.52 17.08
C ALA A 273 21.98 9.17 17.52
N ALA A 274 20.84 8.52 17.23
CA ALA A 274 19.53 9.00 17.64
C ALA A 274 18.47 7.89 17.72
N VAL A 275 17.50 8.10 18.61
CA VAL A 275 16.30 7.30 18.81
C VAL A 275 15.09 8.14 18.40
N PHE A 276 14.34 7.70 17.40
CA PHE A 276 13.17 8.38 16.87
C PHE A 276 11.87 7.76 17.39
N ALA A 277 10.93 8.61 17.79
CA ALA A 277 9.58 8.21 18.14
C ALA A 277 8.56 9.28 17.75
N GLU A 278 7.42 8.85 17.21
CA GLU A 278 6.20 9.65 17.20
C GLU A 278 5.50 9.43 18.55
N PRO A 279 5.15 10.47 19.32
CA PRO A 279 4.34 10.29 20.54
C PRO A 279 2.95 9.71 20.24
N VAL A 280 2.43 9.96 19.04
CA VAL A 280 1.26 9.30 18.47
C VAL A 280 1.61 8.83 17.06
N GLN A 281 1.70 7.52 16.83
CA GLN A 281 1.90 6.97 15.49
C GLN A 281 0.62 7.09 14.67
N GLY A 282 0.50 8.17 13.90
CA GLY A 282 -0.73 8.45 13.17
C GLY A 282 -0.91 7.56 11.94
N GLU A 283 0.11 7.41 11.09
CA GLU A 283 0.04 6.51 9.93
C GLU A 283 0.15 5.03 10.32
N GLY A 284 0.66 4.71 11.51
CA GLY A 284 0.66 3.38 12.13
C GLY A 284 -0.67 3.00 12.81
N GLY A 285 -1.78 3.60 12.39
CA GLY A 285 -3.11 3.30 12.91
C GLY A 285 -3.54 4.15 14.12
N VAL A 286 -3.04 5.38 14.24
CA VAL A 286 -3.39 6.34 15.32
C VAL A 286 -3.17 5.74 16.73
N ARG A 287 -2.01 5.12 16.92
CA ARG A 287 -1.65 4.48 18.20
C ARG A 287 -0.89 5.46 19.08
N LEU A 288 -1.39 5.69 20.29
CA LEU A 288 -0.69 6.48 21.28
C LEU A 288 0.45 5.65 21.86
N VAL A 289 1.68 6.16 21.82
CA VAL A 289 2.81 5.48 22.45
C VAL A 289 2.69 5.68 23.96
N PRO A 290 2.70 4.59 24.77
CA PRO A 290 2.58 4.71 26.22
C PRO A 290 3.70 5.55 26.83
N ALA A 291 3.41 6.26 27.92
CA ALA A 291 4.36 7.17 28.54
C ALA A 291 5.59 6.42 29.10
N GLU A 292 5.39 5.20 29.61
CA GLU A 292 6.44 4.28 30.03
C GLU A 292 7.34 3.83 28.89
N THR A 293 6.79 3.64 27.69
CA THR A 293 7.57 3.35 26.48
C THR A 293 8.41 4.56 26.11
N LEU A 294 7.86 5.77 26.12
CA LEU A 294 8.62 7.01 25.86
C LEU A 294 9.74 7.24 26.90
N ARG A 295 9.50 6.91 28.18
CA ARG A 295 10.53 6.95 29.23
C ARG A 295 11.64 5.93 28.98
N ALA A 296 11.28 4.70 28.60
CA ALA A 296 12.28 3.69 28.25
C ALA A 296 13.14 4.11 27.05
N LEU A 297 12.56 4.79 26.04
CA LEU A 297 13.32 5.34 24.92
C LEU A 297 14.26 6.48 25.32
N ARG A 298 13.87 7.31 26.30
CA ARG A 298 14.76 8.32 26.90
C ARG A 298 15.95 7.67 27.59
N GLU A 299 15.71 6.66 28.43
CA GLU A 299 16.76 5.92 29.11
C GLU A 299 17.69 5.19 28.13
N LEU A 300 17.13 4.60 27.07
CA LEU A 300 17.91 4.02 25.97
C LEU A 300 18.79 5.09 25.30
N ALA A 301 18.23 6.24 24.95
CA ALA A 301 18.99 7.33 24.34
C ALA A 301 20.12 7.83 25.27
N ASP A 302 19.85 7.97 26.57
CA ASP A 302 20.84 8.40 27.56
C ASP A 302 21.99 7.40 27.73
N ARG A 303 21.68 6.10 27.82
CA ARG A 303 22.68 5.03 27.90
C ARG A 303 23.65 5.06 26.73
N HIS A 304 23.14 5.37 25.54
CA HIS A 304 23.96 5.43 24.34
C HIS A 304 24.56 6.81 24.06
N GLY A 305 24.30 7.83 24.89
CA GLY A 305 24.67 9.22 24.61
C GLY A 305 24.00 9.80 23.34
N ALA A 306 22.97 9.14 22.84
CA ALA A 306 22.25 9.47 21.62
C ALA A 306 21.28 10.65 21.85
N ALA A 307 20.76 11.21 20.76
CA ALA A 307 19.63 12.13 20.84
C ALA A 307 18.31 11.37 20.86
N LEU A 308 17.38 11.73 21.76
CA LEU A 308 15.97 11.36 21.61
C LEU A 308 15.29 12.38 20.69
N VAL A 309 14.58 11.90 19.68
CA VAL A 309 13.87 12.71 18.69
C VAL A 309 12.38 12.42 18.78
N PHE A 310 11.59 13.43 19.14
CA PHE A 310 10.14 13.36 19.01
C PHE A 310 9.69 13.97 17.70
N ASP A 311 9.18 13.09 16.84
CA ASP A 311 8.50 13.47 15.61
C ASP A 311 7.06 13.87 15.94
N GLU A 312 6.85 15.18 16.04
CA GLU A 312 5.57 15.81 16.37
C GLU A 312 4.94 16.43 15.10
N ILE A 313 5.39 16.02 13.91
CA ILE A 313 4.95 16.59 12.64
C ILE A 313 3.42 16.46 12.47
N GLN A 314 2.84 15.33 12.90
CA GLN A 314 1.39 15.10 12.83
C GLN A 314 0.66 15.39 14.15
N SER A 315 1.27 15.03 15.28
CA SER A 315 0.64 15.03 16.60
C SER A 315 0.74 16.36 17.35
N GLY A 316 1.72 17.19 16.99
CA GLY A 316 1.98 18.47 17.64
C GLY A 316 1.05 19.59 17.17
N MET A 317 1.46 20.84 17.42
CA MET A 317 0.70 22.04 17.05
C MET A 317 -0.73 22.05 17.62
N GLY A 318 -0.93 21.55 18.84
CA GLY A 318 -2.23 21.56 19.51
C GLY A 318 -3.13 20.38 19.14
N ARG A 319 -2.82 19.61 18.08
CA ARG A 319 -3.70 18.56 17.52
C ARG A 319 -4.22 17.57 18.56
N THR A 320 -3.39 17.20 19.54
CA THR A 320 -3.73 16.22 20.58
C THR A 320 -4.26 16.86 21.88
N GLY A 321 -4.62 18.14 21.86
CA GLY A 321 -5.07 18.90 23.04
C GLY A 321 -3.94 19.56 23.84
N THR A 322 -2.69 19.40 23.41
CA THR A 322 -1.48 20.06 23.96
C THR A 322 -0.60 20.52 22.79
N PHE A 323 0.29 21.50 23.02
CA PHE A 323 1.16 22.00 21.95
C PHE A 323 2.07 20.88 21.41
N LEU A 324 2.67 20.11 22.31
CA LEU A 324 3.43 18.89 22.04
C LEU A 324 2.61 17.69 22.52
N ALA A 325 2.41 16.67 21.69
CA ALA A 325 1.72 15.46 22.10
C ALA A 325 2.50 14.67 23.16
N ALA A 326 3.82 14.82 23.23
CA ALA A 326 4.64 14.21 24.25
C ALA A 326 4.46 14.82 25.65
N GLU A 327 3.88 16.02 25.77
CA GLU A 327 3.80 16.77 27.03
C GLU A 327 3.24 15.94 28.22
N PRO A 328 2.10 15.21 28.09
CA PRO A 328 1.56 14.42 29.20
C PRO A 328 2.44 13.26 29.66
N SER A 329 3.44 12.85 28.86
CA SER A 329 4.36 11.77 29.24
C SER A 329 5.40 12.23 30.27
N GLY A 330 5.65 13.54 30.37
CA GLY A 330 6.73 14.14 31.15
C GLY A 330 8.13 13.89 30.58
N VAL A 331 8.25 13.30 29.39
CA VAL A 331 9.54 13.00 28.76
C VAL A 331 10.02 14.17 27.91
N ARG A 332 11.26 14.60 28.15
CA ARG A 332 11.95 15.60 27.33
C ARG A 332 12.81 14.93 26.27
N ALA A 333 12.56 15.27 25.01
CA ALA A 333 13.41 14.92 23.88
C ALA A 333 14.54 15.94 23.72
N ASP A 334 15.60 15.52 23.04
CA ASP A 334 16.67 16.42 22.63
C ASP A 334 16.22 17.22 21.41
N TYR A 335 15.53 16.56 20.46
CA TYR A 335 15.05 17.17 19.23
C TYR A 335 13.52 17.06 19.11
N TYR A 336 12.88 18.09 18.58
CA TYR A 336 11.46 18.12 18.23
C TYR A 336 11.27 18.49 16.76
N LEU A 337 10.38 17.79 16.07
CA LEU A 337 10.08 18.03 14.66
C LEU A 337 8.64 18.50 14.48
N LEU A 338 8.44 19.62 13.78
CA LEU A 338 7.12 20.18 13.51
C LEU A 338 6.94 20.44 12.01
N SER A 339 5.74 20.26 11.46
CA SER A 339 5.36 20.64 10.09
C SER A 339 3.82 20.67 9.99
N LYS A 340 3.22 20.20 8.88
CA LYS A 340 1.76 20.09 8.67
C LYS A 340 1.01 21.34 9.14
N SER A 341 0.33 21.28 10.29
CA SER A 341 -0.45 22.39 10.88
C SER A 341 0.37 23.66 11.09
N LEU A 342 1.70 23.58 11.23
CA LEU A 342 2.58 24.74 11.33
C LEU A 342 2.41 25.70 10.13
N GLY A 343 2.15 25.18 8.93
CA GLY A 343 1.91 26.00 7.74
C GLY A 343 0.49 26.57 7.63
N GLY A 344 -0.38 26.32 8.61
CA GLY A 344 -1.78 26.76 8.59
C GLY A 344 -2.60 26.17 7.43
N GLY A 345 -2.14 25.10 6.79
CA GLY A 345 -2.77 24.53 5.59
C GLY A 345 -2.54 25.32 4.29
N LEU A 346 -1.81 26.45 4.33
CA LEU A 346 -1.51 27.29 3.15
C LEU A 346 -0.02 27.30 2.77
N ALA A 347 0.87 27.15 3.75
CA ALA A 347 2.32 27.18 3.55
C ALA A 347 2.97 25.81 3.71
N LYS A 348 4.12 25.61 3.06
CA LYS A 348 4.95 24.41 3.20
C LYS A 348 6.16 24.74 4.05
N ILE A 349 6.07 24.43 5.35
CA ILE A 349 7.12 24.72 6.33
C ILE A 349 7.29 23.54 7.29
N SER A 350 8.52 23.31 7.72
CA SER A 350 8.86 22.42 8.82
C SER A 350 9.93 23.05 9.71
N ALA A 351 10.05 22.55 10.94
CA ALA A 351 11.04 23.00 11.89
C ALA A 351 11.70 21.79 12.55
N LEU A 352 13.04 21.77 12.52
CA LEU A 352 13.88 20.97 13.41
C LEU A 352 14.28 21.86 14.58
N LEU A 353 13.86 21.49 15.79
CA LEU A 353 14.29 22.13 17.02
C LEU A 353 15.31 21.23 17.72
N VAL A 354 16.50 21.75 17.97
CA VAL A 354 17.59 21.04 18.63
C VAL A 354 17.91 21.70 19.96
N ASP A 355 17.97 20.94 21.05
CA ASP A 355 18.41 21.45 22.34
C ASP A 355 19.73 22.22 22.23
N ALA A 356 19.80 23.41 22.83
CA ALA A 356 20.93 24.32 22.71
C ALA A 356 22.25 23.71 23.24
N GLY A 357 22.18 22.78 24.20
CA GLY A 357 23.35 22.05 24.69
C GLY A 357 23.93 21.05 23.69
N ARG A 358 23.14 20.64 22.68
CA ARG A 358 23.56 19.75 21.59
C ARG A 358 23.71 20.46 20.25
N ALA A 359 23.22 21.69 20.12
CA ALA A 359 23.21 22.43 18.86
C ALA A 359 24.62 22.66 18.31
N ILE A 360 24.76 22.48 17.00
CA ILE A 360 26.00 22.74 16.27
C ILE A 360 25.91 24.10 15.58
N SER A 361 26.77 25.05 15.97
CA SER A 361 26.70 26.45 15.51
C SER A 361 26.87 26.63 14.00
N ASP A 362 27.65 25.78 13.34
CA ASP A 362 27.89 25.81 11.89
C ASP A 362 26.95 24.90 11.09
N PHE A 363 25.99 24.20 11.72
CA PHE A 363 25.10 23.27 11.02
C PHE A 363 24.26 23.99 9.95
N GLY A 364 23.62 25.10 10.32
CA GLY A 364 22.78 25.90 9.41
C GLY A 364 23.55 26.55 8.25
N ARG A 365 24.89 26.58 8.31
CA ARG A 365 25.73 27.01 7.17
C ARG A 365 25.76 25.95 6.06
N TYR A 366 25.65 24.67 6.40
CA TYR A 366 25.83 23.54 5.48
C TYR A 366 24.54 22.72 5.25
N HIS A 367 23.53 22.90 6.11
CA HIS A 367 22.19 22.37 5.92
C HIS A 367 21.28 23.50 5.44
N THR A 368 21.14 23.63 4.13
CA THR A 368 20.40 24.71 3.47
C THR A 368 19.43 24.13 2.45
N SER A 369 18.30 24.81 2.24
CA SER A 369 17.34 24.50 1.17
C SER A 369 16.87 25.79 0.51
N THR A 370 16.57 25.75 -0.79
CA THR A 370 16.16 26.92 -1.57
C THR A 370 14.87 27.56 -1.03
N PHE A 371 13.89 26.75 -0.63
CA PHE A 371 12.59 27.24 -0.16
C PHE A 371 12.44 27.22 1.37
N ALA A 372 13.48 26.86 2.09
CA ALA A 372 13.45 26.91 3.56
C ALA A 372 13.60 28.36 4.06
N ASP A 373 13.04 28.61 5.24
CA ASP A 373 13.05 29.89 5.94
C ASP A 373 12.59 31.09 5.08
N ASP A 374 11.49 30.97 4.33
CA ASP A 374 10.88 32.13 3.69
C ASP A 374 10.02 32.95 4.68
N ASP A 375 9.97 34.27 4.49
CA ASP A 375 9.24 35.18 5.40
C ASP A 375 7.72 34.99 5.35
N LEU A 376 7.15 34.57 4.21
CA LEU A 376 5.71 34.41 4.05
C LEU A 376 5.19 33.21 4.83
N SER A 377 5.86 32.06 4.69
CA SER A 377 5.55 30.86 5.47
C SER A 377 5.77 31.10 6.96
N ALA A 378 6.79 31.90 7.33
CA ALA A 378 7.03 32.23 8.73
C ALA A 378 5.93 33.14 9.33
N GLU A 379 5.44 34.13 8.57
CA GLU A 379 4.31 34.96 8.99
C GLU A 379 3.02 34.13 9.14
N LEU A 380 2.75 33.22 8.20
CA LEU A 380 1.61 32.30 8.29
C LEU A 380 1.73 31.33 9.47
N ALA A 381 2.94 30.86 9.78
CA ALA A 381 3.17 30.00 10.94
C ALA A 381 2.95 30.74 12.26
N HIS A 382 3.27 32.04 12.36
CA HIS A 382 2.91 32.84 13.52
C HIS A 382 1.39 32.90 13.72
N VAL A 383 0.62 33.16 12.66
CA VAL A 383 -0.84 33.15 12.71
C VAL A 383 -1.38 31.78 13.10
N ALA A 384 -0.81 30.70 12.54
CA ALA A 384 -1.18 29.33 12.90
C ALA A 384 -0.94 29.04 14.39
N LEU A 385 0.17 29.51 14.97
CA LEU A 385 0.45 29.38 16.40
C LEU A 385 -0.53 30.20 17.27
N ASP A 386 -0.95 31.38 16.82
CA ASP A 386 -1.97 32.17 17.51
C ASP A 386 -3.34 31.48 17.46
N LEU A 387 -3.78 31.04 16.28
CA LEU A 387 -5.02 30.29 16.12
C LEU A 387 -5.02 28.99 16.95
N MET A 388 -3.90 28.27 17.00
CA MET A 388 -3.75 27.07 17.83
C MET A 388 -3.95 27.39 19.31
N ARG A 389 -3.23 28.39 19.84
CA ARG A 389 -3.33 28.81 21.24
C ARG A 389 -4.76 29.21 21.59
N ASP A 390 -5.36 30.05 20.76
CA ASP A 390 -6.66 30.65 21.04
C ASP A 390 -7.80 29.62 20.97
N ASN A 391 -7.60 28.53 20.22
CA ASN A 391 -8.58 27.45 20.11
C ASN A 391 -8.23 26.19 20.94
N LEU A 392 -7.17 26.21 21.75
CA LEU A 392 -6.74 25.03 22.51
C LEU A 392 -7.86 24.42 23.41
N PRO A 393 -8.64 25.22 24.17
CA PRO A 393 -9.77 24.68 24.93
C PRO A 393 -10.81 24.01 24.03
N ARG A 394 -11.12 24.61 22.88
CA ARG A 394 -12.05 24.03 21.90
C ARG A 394 -11.53 22.72 21.33
N ILE A 395 -10.23 22.60 21.05
CA ILE A 395 -9.62 21.35 20.60
C ILE A 395 -9.83 20.24 21.66
N GLN A 396 -9.64 20.57 22.94
CA GLN A 396 -9.83 19.64 24.04
C GLN A 396 -11.29 19.23 24.20
N ASP A 397 -12.22 20.18 24.18
CA ASP A 397 -13.66 19.94 24.32
C ASP A 397 -14.22 19.12 23.15
N THR A 398 -13.94 19.54 21.91
CA THR A 398 -14.36 18.82 20.70
C THR A 398 -13.72 17.44 20.62
N GLY A 399 -12.44 17.32 21.00
CA GLY A 399 -11.75 16.04 21.04
C GLY A 399 -12.35 15.07 22.05
N THR A 400 -12.73 15.56 23.24
CA THR A 400 -13.42 14.75 24.26
C THR A 400 -14.78 14.28 23.75
N CYS A 401 -15.57 15.20 23.17
CA CYS A 401 -16.86 14.86 22.57
C CYS A 401 -16.71 13.78 21.47
N LEU A 402 -15.75 13.95 20.56
CA LEU A 402 -15.48 12.99 19.50
C LEU A 402 -15.05 11.62 20.05
N ALA A 403 -14.16 11.60 21.04
CA ALA A 403 -13.70 10.38 21.69
C ALA A 403 -14.86 9.61 22.33
N ASP A 404 -15.70 10.28 23.12
CA ASP A 404 -16.85 9.67 23.79
C ASP A 404 -17.86 9.08 22.78
N ARG A 405 -18.11 9.82 21.71
CA ARG A 405 -19.03 9.42 20.64
C ARG A 405 -18.51 8.20 19.87
N LEU A 406 -17.23 8.18 19.53
CA LEU A 406 -16.61 7.04 18.87
C LEU A 406 -16.51 5.81 19.80
N ALA A 407 -16.24 6.01 21.09
CA ALA A 407 -16.26 4.94 22.08
C ALA A 407 -17.67 4.32 22.22
N GLY A 408 -18.71 5.15 22.26
CA GLY A 408 -20.10 4.67 22.24
C GLY A 408 -20.47 3.91 20.96
N LEU A 409 -19.93 4.32 19.81
CA LEU A 409 -20.07 3.58 18.56
C LEU A 409 -19.37 2.21 18.61
N ALA A 410 -18.12 2.14 19.07
CA ALA A 410 -17.37 0.88 19.19
C ALA A 410 -18.05 -0.09 20.17
N ALA A 411 -18.55 0.41 21.31
CA ALA A 411 -19.27 -0.40 22.29
C ALA A 411 -20.57 -1.02 21.73
N ARG A 412 -21.24 -0.36 20.78
CA ARG A 412 -22.42 -0.90 20.09
C ARG A 412 -22.05 -1.97 19.07
N TRP A 413 -20.86 -1.91 18.48
CA TRP A 413 -20.44 -2.77 17.36
C TRP A 413 -19.08 -3.46 17.56
N PRO A 414 -18.86 -4.19 18.67
CA PRO A 414 -17.55 -4.77 19.00
C PRO A 414 -17.09 -5.86 18.01
N GLY A 415 -18.00 -6.44 17.23
CA GLY A 415 -17.68 -7.41 16.18
C GLY A 415 -17.28 -6.80 14.83
N VAL A 416 -17.45 -5.48 14.66
CA VAL A 416 -17.14 -4.75 13.42
C VAL A 416 -16.08 -3.68 13.63
N ILE A 417 -16.11 -3.01 14.78
CA ILE A 417 -15.11 -2.02 15.19
C ILE A 417 -14.27 -2.68 16.27
N ALA A 418 -13.05 -3.07 15.92
CA ALA A 418 -12.14 -3.76 16.82
C ALA A 418 -11.66 -2.82 17.94
N GLU A 419 -11.42 -1.55 17.60
CA GLU A 419 -10.90 -0.55 18.53
C GLU A 419 -11.14 0.87 18.00
N VAL A 420 -11.28 1.83 18.90
CA VAL A 420 -11.15 3.26 18.61
C VAL A 420 -9.98 3.80 19.43
N ARG A 421 -9.10 4.54 18.76
CA ARG A 421 -7.91 5.14 19.37
C ARG A 421 -7.83 6.63 19.05
N GLY A 422 -7.09 7.39 19.84
CA GLY A 422 -6.78 8.78 19.54
C GLY A 422 -6.87 9.71 20.75
N ARG A 423 -6.48 10.97 20.53
CA ARG A 423 -6.56 12.06 21.51
C ARG A 423 -6.71 13.39 20.80
N GLY A 424 -7.48 14.31 21.36
CA GLY A 424 -7.74 15.61 20.74
C GLY A 424 -8.49 15.43 19.42
N LEU A 425 -7.94 15.96 18.32
CA LEU A 425 -8.56 15.88 17.00
C LEU A 425 -7.79 14.96 16.05
N ILE A 426 -7.17 13.90 16.59
CA ILE A 426 -6.56 12.81 15.83
C ILE A 426 -7.06 11.47 16.37
N HIS A 427 -7.95 10.82 15.62
CA HIS A 427 -8.57 9.55 15.97
C HIS A 427 -8.47 8.53 14.84
N GLY A 428 -8.50 7.25 15.21
CA GLY A 428 -8.53 6.10 14.32
C GLY A 428 -9.65 5.15 14.71
N ILE A 429 -10.37 4.62 13.72
CA ILE A 429 -11.38 3.57 13.87
C ILE A 429 -10.79 2.30 13.24
N GLU A 430 -10.47 1.32 14.05
CA GLU A 430 -9.97 0.02 13.59
C GLU A 430 -11.13 -0.88 13.18
N MET A 431 -11.14 -1.27 11.91
CA MET A 431 -12.12 -2.23 11.41
C MET A 431 -11.70 -3.65 11.79
N ALA A 432 -12.64 -4.45 12.28
CA ALA A 432 -12.45 -5.87 12.45
C ALA A 432 -12.31 -6.54 11.07
N PRO A 433 -11.47 -7.58 10.92
CA PRO A 433 -11.42 -8.37 9.69
C PRO A 433 -12.80 -8.94 9.34
N VAL A 434 -13.16 -8.86 8.07
CA VAL A 434 -14.39 -9.47 7.55
C VAL A 434 -14.06 -10.79 6.85
N ALA A 435 -14.97 -11.75 6.93
CA ALA A 435 -14.83 -13.05 6.27
C ALA A 435 -16.05 -13.34 5.37
N PRO A 436 -16.09 -12.80 4.14
CA PRO A 436 -17.11 -13.16 3.16
C PRO A 436 -17.03 -14.64 2.74
N ASP A 437 -18.18 -15.22 2.34
CA ASP A 437 -18.26 -16.63 1.96
C ASP A 437 -17.76 -16.84 0.51
N SER A 438 -18.00 -15.86 -0.36
CA SER A 438 -17.49 -15.87 -1.73
C SER A 438 -16.05 -15.39 -1.86
N ALA A 439 -15.32 -16.04 -2.77
CA ALA A 439 -13.95 -15.68 -3.10
C ALA A 439 -13.83 -14.25 -3.66
N LEU A 440 -14.79 -13.84 -4.49
CA LEU A 440 -14.84 -12.49 -5.04
C LEU A 440 -14.89 -11.44 -3.93
N LEU A 441 -15.78 -11.61 -2.95
CA LEU A 441 -15.89 -10.67 -1.85
C LEU A 441 -14.69 -10.72 -0.90
N ARG A 442 -14.05 -11.89 -0.70
CA ARG A 442 -12.80 -11.97 0.06
C ARG A 442 -11.69 -11.14 -0.59
N GLU A 443 -11.58 -11.17 -1.91
CA GLU A 443 -10.62 -10.34 -2.64
C GLU A 443 -10.96 -8.84 -2.52
N LEU A 444 -12.23 -8.48 -2.73
CA LEU A 444 -12.67 -7.08 -2.65
C LEU A 444 -12.52 -6.49 -1.25
N CYS A 445 -12.89 -7.26 -0.23
CA CYS A 445 -12.83 -6.86 1.17
C CYS A 445 -11.53 -7.29 1.85
N ALA A 446 -10.47 -7.53 1.08
CA ALA A 446 -9.14 -7.77 1.63
C ALA A 446 -8.72 -6.63 2.59
N PRO A 447 -7.90 -6.90 3.61
CA PRO A 447 -7.57 -5.91 4.65
C PRO A 447 -7.00 -4.58 4.12
N ASP A 448 -6.30 -4.61 2.99
CA ASP A 448 -5.73 -3.44 2.32
C ASP A 448 -6.76 -2.62 1.52
N MET A 449 -7.90 -3.21 1.15
CA MET A 449 -8.97 -2.57 0.39
C MET A 449 -10.19 -2.19 1.23
N LEU A 450 -10.49 -2.92 2.31
CA LEU A 450 -11.71 -2.72 3.11
C LEU A 450 -11.88 -1.26 3.59
N GLY A 451 -10.81 -0.63 4.08
CA GLY A 451 -10.85 0.77 4.51
C GLY A 451 -11.19 1.73 3.37
N TYR A 452 -10.70 1.47 2.15
CA TYR A 452 -11.03 2.29 0.98
C TYR A 452 -12.48 2.08 0.51
N LEU A 453 -13.01 0.85 0.59
CA LEU A 453 -14.41 0.57 0.28
C LEU A 453 -15.36 1.30 1.25
N VAL A 454 -15.09 1.22 2.55
CA VAL A 454 -15.87 1.96 3.55
C VAL A 454 -15.77 3.47 3.32
N ALA A 455 -14.58 3.98 3.00
CA ALA A 455 -14.41 5.39 2.65
C ALA A 455 -15.22 5.80 1.41
N GLY A 456 -15.26 4.96 0.38
CA GLY A 456 -16.08 5.19 -0.82
C GLY A 456 -17.58 5.19 -0.50
N TYR A 457 -18.05 4.26 0.32
CA TYR A 457 -19.44 4.22 0.79
C TYR A 457 -19.81 5.51 1.54
N LEU A 458 -19.00 5.91 2.53
CA LEU A 458 -19.23 7.13 3.32
C LEU A 458 -19.23 8.39 2.45
N LEU A 459 -18.34 8.45 1.46
CA LEU A 459 -18.26 9.58 0.54
C LEU A 459 -19.53 9.74 -0.29
N HIS A 460 -19.99 8.66 -0.93
CA HIS A 460 -21.10 8.74 -1.88
C HIS A 460 -22.48 8.69 -1.21
N HIS A 461 -22.60 8.01 -0.06
CA HIS A 461 -23.89 7.90 0.63
C HIS A 461 -24.10 9.01 1.67
N HIS A 462 -23.05 9.38 2.41
CA HIS A 462 -23.15 10.34 3.51
C HIS A 462 -22.49 11.69 3.23
N ARG A 463 -21.78 11.82 2.09
CA ARG A 463 -20.94 13.00 1.78
C ARG A 463 -19.91 13.26 2.87
N ILE A 464 -19.32 12.17 3.38
CA ILE A 464 -18.29 12.20 4.42
C ILE A 464 -17.01 11.60 3.85
N ARG A 465 -15.95 12.38 3.88
CA ARG A 465 -14.62 11.97 3.46
C ARG A 465 -13.80 11.50 4.66
N VAL A 466 -13.48 10.22 4.64
CA VAL A 466 -12.45 9.57 5.47
C VAL A 466 -11.48 8.82 4.57
N LEU A 467 -10.36 8.34 5.11
CA LEU A 467 -9.42 7.47 4.39
C LEU A 467 -8.74 6.50 5.36
N PRO A 468 -8.28 5.34 4.90
CA PRO A 468 -7.44 4.47 5.71
C PRO A 468 -6.06 5.07 5.96
N THR A 469 -5.40 4.68 7.06
CA THR A 469 -4.00 5.06 7.32
C THR A 469 -3.05 4.36 6.35
N LEU A 470 -1.90 4.97 6.05
CA LEU A 470 -1.00 4.45 5.01
C LEU A 470 -0.26 3.17 5.43
N SER A 471 0.10 3.04 6.71
CA SER A 471 0.85 1.87 7.22
C SER A 471 -0.03 0.88 7.99
N ALA A 472 -1.31 1.21 8.21
CA ALA A 472 -2.33 0.31 8.77
C ALA A 472 -3.68 0.53 8.03
N PRO A 473 -3.87 -0.11 6.86
CA PRO A 473 -5.00 0.17 5.98
C PRO A 473 -6.38 -0.24 6.55
N THR A 474 -6.40 -1.02 7.62
CA THR A 474 -7.61 -1.38 8.38
C THR A 474 -8.07 -0.29 9.36
N THR A 475 -7.24 0.72 9.63
CA THR A 475 -7.62 1.88 10.45
C THR A 475 -8.12 3.03 9.58
N LEU A 476 -9.36 3.49 9.78
CA LEU A 476 -9.88 4.72 9.17
C LEU A 476 -9.51 5.94 10.02
N ARG A 477 -8.89 6.96 9.40
CA ARG A 477 -8.50 8.20 10.08
C ARG A 477 -9.67 9.17 10.22
N VAL A 478 -9.74 9.80 11.39
CA VAL A 478 -10.67 10.89 11.73
C VAL A 478 -9.85 12.05 12.32
N GLN A 479 -9.54 13.03 11.47
CA GLN A 479 -8.67 14.17 11.74
C GLN A 479 -9.32 15.49 11.28
N PRO A 480 -10.45 15.90 11.89
CA PRO A 480 -11.19 17.09 11.48
C PRO A 480 -10.45 18.39 11.81
N SER A 481 -10.97 19.55 11.41
CA SER A 481 -10.47 20.82 11.94
C SER A 481 -11.05 21.13 13.33
N VAL A 482 -10.50 22.17 13.97
CA VAL A 482 -11.02 22.74 15.21
C VAL A 482 -12.38 23.43 15.02
N GLY A 483 -12.75 23.76 13.79
CA GLY A 483 -14.04 24.38 13.43
C GLY A 483 -15.23 23.44 13.57
N LEU A 484 -15.00 22.12 13.65
CA LEU A 484 -16.04 21.10 13.67
C LEU A 484 -17.03 21.30 14.85
N GLY A 485 -18.33 21.15 14.55
CA GLY A 485 -19.41 21.21 15.53
C GLY A 485 -19.90 19.82 15.96
N ALA A 486 -20.80 19.80 16.96
CA ALA A 486 -21.39 18.56 17.47
C ALA A 486 -22.28 17.86 16.44
N ASP A 487 -23.03 18.62 15.64
CA ASP A 487 -23.91 18.07 14.60
C ASP A 487 -23.11 17.33 13.52
N GLU A 488 -21.94 17.84 13.12
CA GLU A 488 -21.05 17.15 12.20
C GLU A 488 -20.47 15.86 12.80
N ILE A 489 -20.15 15.85 14.09
CA ILE A 489 -19.73 14.63 14.81
C ILE A 489 -20.87 13.62 14.80
N ASP A 490 -22.09 14.01 15.15
CA ASP A 490 -23.24 13.09 15.20
C ASP A 490 -23.58 12.55 13.80
N ARG A 491 -23.37 13.33 12.73
CA ARG A 491 -23.44 12.85 11.33
C ARG A 491 -22.40 11.78 11.04
N LEU A 492 -21.15 11.96 11.47
CA LEU A 492 -20.10 10.95 11.35
C LEU A 492 -20.48 9.65 12.07
N ILE A 493 -20.95 9.76 13.32
CA ILE A 493 -21.36 8.60 14.12
C ILE A 493 -22.53 7.86 13.48
N THR A 494 -23.53 8.59 12.96
CA THR A 494 -24.67 8.00 12.27
C THR A 494 -24.23 7.24 11.03
N ALA A 495 -23.31 7.81 10.25
CA ALA A 495 -22.79 7.17 9.04
C ALA A 495 -21.99 5.90 9.34
N PHE A 496 -21.13 5.93 10.36
CA PHE A 496 -20.40 4.73 10.77
C PHE A 496 -21.29 3.69 11.46
N ASP A 497 -22.33 4.09 12.19
CA ASP A 497 -23.32 3.18 12.75
C ASP A 497 -24.06 2.41 11.65
N GLU A 498 -24.36 3.08 10.52
CA GLU A 498 -24.92 2.43 9.34
C GLU A 498 -23.93 1.45 8.69
N VAL A 499 -22.67 1.86 8.48
CA VAL A 499 -21.63 0.94 7.97
C VAL A 499 -21.49 -0.27 8.89
N ALA A 500 -21.51 -0.07 10.20
CA ALA A 500 -21.40 -1.15 11.16
C ALA A 500 -22.59 -2.11 11.09
N LYS A 501 -23.82 -1.60 10.94
CA LYS A 501 -25.02 -2.42 10.68
C LYS A 501 -24.87 -3.26 9.42
N ILE A 502 -24.41 -2.66 8.33
CA ILE A 502 -24.21 -3.34 7.04
C ILE A 502 -23.22 -4.48 7.17
N LEU A 503 -22.04 -4.22 7.77
CA LEU A 503 -21.00 -5.22 7.95
C LEU A 503 -21.42 -6.32 8.94
N HIS A 504 -22.10 -5.96 10.03
CA HIS A 504 -22.63 -6.93 10.99
C HIS A 504 -23.67 -7.86 10.35
N ALA A 505 -24.55 -7.32 9.52
CA ALA A 505 -25.55 -8.08 8.76
C ALA A 505 -24.95 -8.82 7.54
N ARG A 506 -23.66 -8.64 7.24
CA ARG A 506 -22.98 -9.17 6.04
C ARG A 506 -23.66 -8.73 4.72
N ASP A 507 -24.26 -7.54 4.72
CA ASP A 507 -24.92 -6.95 3.54
C ASP A 507 -23.89 -6.29 2.60
N TYR A 508 -23.03 -7.11 2.00
CA TYR A 508 -21.99 -6.63 1.09
C TYR A 508 -22.55 -5.98 -0.17
N ALA A 509 -23.75 -6.38 -0.60
CA ALA A 509 -24.45 -5.77 -1.72
C ALA A 509 -24.70 -4.27 -1.46
N ARG A 510 -25.15 -3.90 -0.26
CA ARG A 510 -25.31 -2.49 0.12
C ARG A 510 -23.98 -1.77 0.29
N LEU A 511 -23.00 -2.40 0.93
CA LEU A 511 -21.66 -1.80 1.08
C LEU A 511 -21.06 -1.43 -0.27
N LEU A 512 -21.17 -2.30 -1.26
CA LEU A 512 -20.54 -2.13 -2.57
C LEU A 512 -21.43 -1.38 -3.58
N ALA A 513 -22.65 -0.98 -3.21
CA ALA A 513 -23.59 -0.32 -4.11
C ALA A 513 -23.01 0.96 -4.75
N HIS A 514 -22.12 1.68 -4.04
CA HIS A 514 -21.47 2.87 -4.60
C HIS A 514 -20.52 2.54 -5.77
N LEU A 515 -20.12 1.29 -5.98
CA LEU A 515 -19.25 0.87 -7.09
C LEU A 515 -20.03 0.52 -8.36
N THR A 516 -21.35 0.36 -8.29
CA THR A 516 -22.14 -0.23 -9.38
C THR A 516 -22.63 0.79 -10.41
N GLY A 517 -22.24 2.05 -10.29
CA GLY A 517 -22.53 3.10 -11.26
C GLY A 517 -21.49 3.15 -12.39
N PRO A 518 -21.87 3.67 -13.58
CA PRO A 518 -20.96 3.78 -14.71
C PRO A 518 -19.71 4.55 -14.33
N VAL A 519 -18.58 4.14 -14.92
CA VAL A 519 -17.31 4.79 -14.66
C VAL A 519 -17.23 6.07 -15.50
N GLY A 520 -17.31 7.23 -14.85
CA GLY A 520 -17.19 8.54 -15.50
C GLY A 520 -15.77 8.89 -15.94
N THR A 521 -14.79 8.06 -15.59
CA THR A 521 -13.35 8.29 -15.80
C THR A 521 -12.75 7.21 -16.71
N GLN A 522 -12.08 7.63 -17.79
CA GLN A 522 -11.35 6.69 -18.67
C GLN A 522 -9.93 6.49 -18.14
N ALA A 523 -9.56 5.24 -17.86
CA ALA A 523 -8.19 4.89 -17.46
C ALA A 523 -7.35 4.48 -18.68
N PRO A 524 -6.10 4.93 -18.80
CA PRO A 524 -5.16 4.37 -19.76
C PRO A 524 -4.89 2.88 -19.46
N ALA A 525 -4.35 2.16 -20.45
CA ALA A 525 -3.93 0.77 -20.28
C ALA A 525 -2.95 0.67 -19.09
N PRO A 526 -3.22 -0.20 -18.10
CA PRO A 526 -2.30 -0.36 -16.98
C PRO A 526 -0.97 -0.95 -17.48
N GLN A 527 0.14 -0.29 -17.16
CA GLN A 527 1.46 -0.92 -17.25
C GLN A 527 1.65 -1.79 -16.01
N ARG A 528 1.76 -3.11 -16.20
CA ARG A 528 2.10 -4.01 -15.10
C ARG A 528 3.61 -4.15 -15.04
N ALA A 529 4.22 -3.74 -13.94
CA ALA A 529 5.60 -4.11 -13.65
C ALA A 529 5.61 -5.59 -13.22
N PRO A 530 6.60 -6.39 -13.66
CA PRO A 530 6.82 -7.73 -13.10
C PRO A 530 6.99 -7.59 -11.59
N ARG A 531 6.07 -8.13 -10.81
CA ARG A 531 6.28 -8.22 -9.36
C ARG A 531 7.28 -9.35 -9.12
N PRO A 532 8.20 -9.22 -8.15
CA PRO A 532 8.97 -10.36 -7.68
C PRO A 532 7.98 -11.48 -7.35
N ARG A 533 8.25 -12.72 -7.81
CA ARG A 533 7.45 -13.89 -7.42
C ARG A 533 7.29 -13.83 -5.91
N ARG A 534 6.04 -13.71 -5.41
CA ARG A 534 5.80 -13.81 -3.97
C ARG A 534 6.45 -15.11 -3.53
N SER A 535 7.43 -15.05 -2.64
CA SER A 535 8.04 -16.24 -2.04
C SER A 535 7.07 -16.83 -1.02
N VAL A 536 5.86 -17.19 -1.47
CA VAL A 536 5.05 -18.16 -0.75
C VAL A 536 5.62 -19.51 -1.14
N SER A 537 6.70 -19.90 -0.45
CA SER A 537 6.95 -21.33 -0.33
C SER A 537 5.90 -21.84 0.65
N GLU A 538 4.74 -22.30 0.15
CA GLU A 538 4.00 -23.27 0.94
C GLU A 538 4.99 -24.41 1.28
N PRO A 539 5.02 -24.89 2.53
CA PRO A 539 5.83 -26.05 2.87
C PRO A 539 5.48 -27.18 1.88
N PRO A 540 6.48 -27.98 1.44
CA PRO A 540 6.23 -29.06 0.51
C PRO A 540 5.08 -29.94 1.03
N PRO A 541 4.15 -30.38 0.15
CA PRO A 541 2.97 -31.11 0.58
C PRO A 541 3.36 -32.27 1.51
N ALA A 542 2.63 -32.42 2.62
CA ALA A 542 2.83 -33.55 3.52
C ALA A 542 2.78 -34.87 2.75
N TRP A 543 3.57 -35.85 3.17
CA TRP A 543 3.62 -37.15 2.50
C TRP A 543 2.21 -37.78 2.43
N GLY A 544 1.69 -38.01 1.22
CA GLY A 544 0.32 -38.49 0.99
C GLY A 544 -0.73 -37.41 0.69
N ALA A 545 -0.36 -36.13 0.63
CA ALA A 545 -1.25 -35.06 0.18
C ALA A 545 -1.68 -35.25 -1.30
N PRO A 546 -2.92 -34.89 -1.66
CA PRO A 546 -3.39 -34.99 -3.04
C PRO A 546 -2.55 -34.11 -3.97
N ARG A 547 -2.33 -34.56 -5.20
CA ARG A 547 -1.66 -33.73 -6.21
C ARG A 547 -2.53 -32.50 -6.48
N ARG A 548 -1.92 -31.32 -6.50
CA ARG A 548 -2.64 -30.07 -6.77
C ARG A 548 -2.58 -29.72 -8.25
N VAL A 549 -3.74 -29.36 -8.80
CA VAL A 549 -3.94 -28.92 -10.18
C VAL A 549 -4.63 -27.57 -10.14
N ALA A 550 -4.08 -26.57 -10.82
CA ALA A 550 -4.69 -25.26 -10.94
C ALA A 550 -5.34 -25.10 -12.32
N PHE A 551 -6.52 -24.48 -12.37
CA PHE A 551 -7.19 -24.08 -13.60
C PHE A 551 -7.37 -22.57 -13.62
N LEU A 552 -6.75 -21.90 -14.60
CA LEU A 552 -6.81 -20.46 -14.76
C LEU A 552 -8.00 -20.11 -15.66
N ALA A 553 -8.90 -19.26 -15.19
CA ALA A 553 -10.05 -18.81 -15.97
C ALA A 553 -10.17 -17.29 -15.89
N ASN A 554 -10.50 -16.63 -17.00
CA ASN A 554 -11.00 -15.25 -16.93
C ASN A 554 -12.31 -15.23 -16.14
N LEU A 555 -12.67 -14.09 -15.56
CA LEU A 555 -13.94 -13.96 -14.87
C LEU A 555 -15.09 -14.33 -15.81
N PRO A 556 -16.04 -15.16 -15.35
CA PRO A 556 -17.12 -15.62 -16.20
C PRO A 556 -18.13 -14.49 -16.43
N GLU A 557 -19.13 -14.72 -17.28
CA GLU A 557 -20.18 -13.73 -17.51
C GLU A 557 -20.94 -13.43 -16.20
N SER A 558 -21.61 -12.29 -16.15
CA SER A 558 -22.30 -11.82 -14.94
C SER A 558 -23.34 -12.79 -14.37
N ALA A 559 -23.90 -13.67 -15.22
CA ALA A 559 -24.79 -14.76 -14.80
C ALA A 559 -24.08 -15.83 -13.95
N ASP A 560 -22.80 -16.12 -14.21
CA ASP A 560 -22.01 -17.08 -13.45
C ASP A 560 -21.43 -16.46 -12.17
N LEU A 561 -21.18 -15.16 -12.18
CA LEU A 561 -20.67 -14.42 -11.03
C LEU A 561 -21.66 -14.43 -9.86
N ARG A 562 -22.98 -14.42 -10.12
CA ARG A 562 -24.01 -14.60 -9.08
C ARG A 562 -23.91 -15.94 -8.36
N ARG A 563 -23.54 -17.01 -9.07
CA ARG A 563 -23.29 -18.33 -8.46
C ARG A 563 -22.02 -18.35 -7.61
N LEU A 564 -21.03 -17.53 -7.98
CA LEU A 564 -19.74 -17.42 -7.30
C LEU A 564 -19.77 -16.44 -6.13
N ALA A 565 -20.74 -15.52 -6.10
CA ALA A 565 -20.99 -14.54 -5.05
C ALA A 565 -22.49 -14.47 -4.72
N PRO A 566 -23.05 -15.49 -4.04
CA PRO A 566 -24.48 -15.52 -3.68
C PRO A 566 -24.89 -14.34 -2.79
N GLU A 567 -23.95 -13.71 -2.09
CA GLU A 567 -24.20 -12.49 -1.32
C GLU A 567 -24.55 -11.26 -2.20
N LEU A 568 -24.41 -11.38 -3.53
CA LEU A 568 -24.74 -10.37 -4.53
C LEU A 568 -25.83 -10.85 -5.52
N ASP A 569 -26.65 -11.84 -5.15
CA ASP A 569 -27.64 -12.47 -6.08
C ASP A 569 -28.63 -11.45 -6.69
N ASP A 570 -28.97 -10.40 -5.93
CA ASP A 570 -29.89 -9.34 -6.33
C ASP A 570 -29.32 -8.38 -7.39
N TRP A 571 -28.03 -8.50 -7.74
CA TRP A 571 -27.38 -7.60 -8.69
C TRP A 571 -27.70 -7.95 -10.14
N SER A 572 -27.97 -6.90 -10.93
CA SER A 572 -28.08 -7.03 -12.38
C SER A 572 -26.71 -7.23 -13.04
N ASP A 573 -26.72 -7.74 -14.25
CA ASP A 573 -25.51 -7.92 -15.07
C ASP A 573 -24.72 -6.62 -15.26
N GLU A 574 -25.45 -5.52 -15.46
CA GLU A 574 -24.88 -4.18 -15.59
C GLU A 574 -24.08 -3.74 -14.34
N ARG A 575 -24.56 -4.08 -13.13
CA ARG A 575 -23.85 -3.74 -11.89
C ARG A 575 -22.51 -4.46 -11.78
N PHE A 576 -22.46 -5.74 -12.15
CA PHE A 576 -21.21 -6.49 -12.22
C PHE A 576 -20.25 -5.91 -13.26
N ILE A 577 -20.76 -5.55 -14.44
CA ILE A 577 -19.95 -4.91 -15.49
C ILE A 577 -19.28 -3.64 -14.96
N HIS A 578 -20.04 -2.76 -14.28
CA HIS A 578 -19.48 -1.54 -13.71
C HIS A 578 -18.44 -1.79 -12.61
N LEU A 579 -18.69 -2.77 -11.73
CA LEU A 579 -17.73 -3.17 -10.70
C LEU A 579 -16.41 -3.62 -11.34
N PHE A 580 -16.45 -4.59 -12.27
CA PHE A 580 -15.23 -5.10 -12.90
C PHE A 580 -14.54 -4.07 -13.79
N GLU A 581 -15.30 -3.12 -14.33
CA GLU A 581 -14.70 -2.00 -15.04
C GLU A 581 -13.87 -1.10 -14.12
N ARG A 582 -14.33 -0.85 -12.88
CA ARG A 582 -13.57 -0.10 -11.88
C ARG A 582 -12.31 -0.83 -11.40
N LEU A 583 -12.41 -2.15 -11.23
CA LEU A 583 -11.31 -3.00 -10.76
C LEU A 583 -10.23 -3.26 -11.80
N ARG A 584 -10.48 -2.90 -13.08
CA ARG A 584 -9.56 -3.10 -14.20
C ARG A 584 -8.17 -2.55 -13.86
N GLY A 585 -7.19 -3.45 -13.74
CA GLY A 585 -5.79 -3.11 -13.46
C GLY A 585 -5.42 -2.94 -11.98
N VAL A 586 -6.36 -3.17 -11.05
CA VAL A 586 -6.12 -3.14 -9.60
C VAL A 586 -6.20 -4.53 -8.98
N ALA A 587 -7.22 -5.31 -9.35
CA ALA A 587 -7.40 -6.65 -8.82
C ALA A 587 -6.29 -7.59 -9.29
N ASP A 588 -5.76 -8.39 -8.37
CA ASP A 588 -4.81 -9.45 -8.67
C ASP A 588 -5.55 -10.77 -8.95
N PRO A 589 -4.90 -11.78 -9.57
CA PRO A 589 -5.48 -13.11 -9.67
C PRO A 589 -5.71 -13.73 -8.28
N PHE A 590 -6.88 -14.33 -8.08
CA PHE A 590 -7.30 -14.88 -6.79
C PHE A 590 -7.96 -16.26 -6.94
N GLU A 591 -7.89 -17.07 -5.88
CA GLU A 591 -8.55 -18.37 -5.83
C GLU A 591 -10.07 -18.24 -5.75
N LEU A 592 -10.78 -18.70 -6.78
CA LEU A 592 -12.25 -18.74 -6.82
C LEU A 592 -12.81 -19.89 -5.98
N THR A 593 -12.25 -21.08 -6.15
CA THR A 593 -12.70 -22.28 -5.44
C THR A 593 -11.60 -23.32 -5.41
N ARG A 594 -11.67 -24.18 -4.40
CA ARG A 594 -10.79 -25.32 -4.20
C ARG A 594 -11.63 -26.53 -3.81
N ARG A 595 -11.40 -27.65 -4.48
CA ARG A 595 -12.11 -28.92 -4.23
C ARG A 595 -11.16 -30.09 -4.37
N VAL A 596 -11.35 -31.09 -3.50
CA VAL A 596 -10.70 -32.39 -3.65
C VAL A 596 -11.63 -33.29 -4.47
N VAL A 597 -11.06 -33.93 -5.48
CA VAL A 597 -11.73 -34.90 -6.35
C VAL A 597 -11.09 -36.27 -6.12
N ASP A 598 -11.93 -37.22 -5.73
CA ASP A 598 -11.58 -38.63 -5.58
C ASP A 598 -11.90 -39.38 -6.87
N SER A 599 -10.93 -40.15 -7.35
CA SER A 599 -11.17 -41.11 -8.42
C SER A 599 -11.74 -42.42 -7.87
N PRO A 600 -12.51 -43.19 -8.66
CA PRO A 600 -12.96 -44.52 -8.28
C PRO A 600 -11.81 -45.50 -7.96
N SER A 601 -10.59 -45.24 -8.44
CA SER A 601 -9.38 -46.02 -8.15
C SER A 601 -8.66 -45.60 -6.85
N GLY A 602 -9.21 -44.63 -6.10
CA GLY A 602 -8.67 -44.15 -4.82
C GLY A 602 -7.61 -43.05 -4.92
N ALA A 603 -7.25 -42.60 -6.13
CA ALA A 603 -6.39 -41.43 -6.31
C ALA A 603 -7.15 -40.15 -5.96
N ARG A 604 -6.46 -39.19 -5.34
CA ARG A 604 -7.00 -37.88 -4.93
C ARG A 604 -6.26 -36.73 -5.60
N VAL A 605 -7.01 -35.78 -6.12
CA VAL A 605 -6.49 -34.55 -6.74
C VAL A 605 -7.17 -33.35 -6.10
N GLU A 606 -6.40 -32.34 -5.73
CA GLU A 606 -6.94 -31.05 -5.32
C GLU A 606 -6.97 -30.12 -6.52
N VAL A 607 -8.17 -29.70 -6.93
CA VAL A 607 -8.40 -28.78 -8.04
C VAL A 607 -8.64 -27.39 -7.47
N VAL A 608 -7.81 -26.44 -7.88
CA VAL A 608 -7.92 -25.03 -7.55
C VAL A 608 -8.30 -24.26 -8.80
N VAL A 609 -9.33 -23.43 -8.75
CA VAL A 609 -9.69 -22.52 -9.84
C VAL A 609 -9.23 -21.13 -9.47
N ILE A 610 -8.44 -20.49 -10.34
CA ILE A 610 -7.90 -19.14 -10.14
C ILE A 610 -8.57 -18.21 -11.15
N ALA A 611 -9.22 -17.17 -10.65
CA ALA A 611 -9.74 -16.08 -11.47
C ALA A 611 -8.59 -15.20 -11.95
N VAL A 612 -8.58 -14.93 -13.25
CA VAL A 612 -7.88 -13.81 -13.85
C VAL A 612 -8.91 -12.66 -13.93
N PRO A 613 -8.71 -11.53 -13.24
CA PRO A 613 -9.75 -10.53 -12.98
C PRO A 613 -10.04 -9.61 -14.19
N VAL A 614 -10.41 -10.24 -15.31
CA VAL A 614 -10.79 -9.62 -16.57
C VAL A 614 -11.91 -10.43 -17.20
N THR A 615 -12.86 -9.75 -17.85
CA THR A 615 -13.94 -10.41 -18.60
C THR A 615 -13.53 -10.70 -20.05
N ALA A 616 -14.23 -11.59 -20.73
CA ALA A 616 -14.00 -11.87 -22.15
C ALA A 616 -14.12 -10.61 -23.04
N ALA A 617 -15.10 -9.75 -22.74
CA ALA A 617 -15.30 -8.49 -23.45
C ALA A 617 -14.11 -7.53 -23.28
N GLN A 618 -13.61 -7.40 -22.04
CA GLN A 618 -12.42 -6.59 -21.73
C GLN A 618 -11.18 -7.13 -22.44
N ILE A 619 -11.00 -8.46 -22.48
CA ILE A 619 -9.90 -9.09 -23.20
C ILE A 619 -9.95 -8.75 -24.70
N ALA A 620 -11.13 -8.89 -25.32
CA ALA A 620 -11.31 -8.60 -26.74
C ALA A 620 -11.07 -7.11 -27.06
N GLU A 621 -11.55 -6.21 -26.20
CA GLU A 621 -11.30 -4.76 -26.30
C GLU A 621 -9.81 -4.44 -26.17
N SER A 622 -9.16 -4.94 -25.11
CA SER A 622 -7.72 -4.75 -24.86
C SER A 622 -6.85 -5.28 -25.99
N GLN A 623 -7.21 -6.42 -26.61
CA GLN A 623 -6.51 -6.95 -27.78
C GLN A 623 -6.64 -6.01 -29.00
N ARG A 624 -7.84 -5.48 -29.29
CA ARG A 624 -8.04 -4.48 -30.35
C ARG A 624 -7.26 -3.19 -30.07
N GLY A 625 -7.16 -2.81 -28.80
CA GLY A 625 -6.42 -1.64 -28.33
C GLY A 625 -4.90 -1.84 -28.21
N GLY A 626 -4.35 -2.98 -28.64
CA GLY A 626 -2.89 -3.24 -28.60
C GLY A 626 -2.32 -3.58 -27.22
N GLN A 627 -3.17 -3.91 -26.25
CA GLN A 627 -2.79 -4.17 -24.84
C GLN A 627 -2.52 -5.65 -24.54
N ARG A 628 -2.11 -6.45 -25.54
CA ARG A 628 -1.85 -7.89 -25.38
C ARG A 628 -0.80 -8.19 -24.30
N ALA A 629 0.24 -7.36 -24.20
CA ALA A 629 1.31 -7.55 -23.22
C ALA A 629 0.78 -7.50 -21.78
N TRP A 630 -0.05 -6.51 -21.45
CA TRP A 630 -0.67 -6.42 -20.12
C TRP A 630 -1.52 -7.65 -19.80
N LEU A 631 -2.38 -8.09 -20.73
CA LEU A 631 -3.21 -9.28 -20.55
C LEU A 631 -2.35 -10.53 -20.30
N ARG A 632 -1.25 -10.67 -21.05
CA ARG A 632 -0.31 -11.79 -20.88
C ARG A 632 0.30 -11.77 -19.50
N ASP A 633 0.81 -10.62 -19.07
CA ASP A 633 1.42 -10.45 -17.76
C ASP A 633 0.39 -10.65 -16.63
N LEU A 634 -0.89 -10.41 -16.89
CA LEU A 634 -1.99 -10.75 -15.99
C LEU A 634 -2.14 -12.27 -15.80
N VAL A 635 -2.15 -13.02 -16.91
CA VAL A 635 -2.21 -14.49 -16.89
C VAL A 635 -0.95 -15.08 -16.26
N LEU A 636 0.24 -14.55 -16.55
CA LEU A 636 1.49 -15.03 -15.97
C LEU A 636 1.53 -14.87 -14.45
N ALA A 637 0.96 -13.81 -13.88
CA ALA A 637 0.85 -13.74 -12.42
C ALA A 637 -0.15 -14.76 -11.84
N ALA A 638 -1.17 -15.15 -12.60
CA ALA A 638 -2.07 -16.23 -12.18
C ALA A 638 -1.35 -17.58 -12.21
N VAL A 639 -0.42 -17.78 -13.17
CA VAL A 639 0.53 -18.91 -13.17
C VAL A 639 1.42 -18.85 -11.94
N ASP A 640 2.07 -17.72 -11.65
CA ASP A 640 2.90 -17.55 -10.44
C ASP A 640 2.10 -17.82 -9.16
N HIS A 641 0.83 -17.39 -9.11
CA HIS A 641 -0.06 -17.69 -7.99
C HIS A 641 -0.31 -19.21 -7.86
N ALA A 642 -0.60 -19.90 -8.96
CA ALA A 642 -0.73 -21.36 -8.97
C ALA A 642 0.54 -22.08 -8.52
N VAL A 643 1.71 -21.61 -8.96
CA VAL A 643 3.02 -22.15 -8.56
C VAL A 643 3.27 -21.92 -7.07
N GLY A 644 2.95 -20.73 -6.55
CA GLY A 644 3.06 -20.41 -5.12
C GLY A 644 2.12 -21.25 -4.26
N LEU A 645 0.95 -21.61 -4.81
CA LEU A 645 0.06 -22.62 -4.25
C LEU A 645 0.57 -24.04 -4.47
N GLY A 646 1.78 -24.30 -4.97
CA GLY A 646 2.30 -25.67 -5.13
C GLY A 646 1.58 -26.54 -6.18
N ALA A 647 0.94 -25.94 -7.19
CA ALA A 647 0.32 -26.69 -8.28
C ALA A 647 1.36 -27.46 -9.12
N SER A 648 1.08 -28.74 -9.37
CA SER A 648 1.92 -29.61 -10.22
C SER A 648 1.49 -29.61 -11.69
N VAL A 649 0.24 -29.22 -11.95
CA VAL A 649 -0.33 -29.05 -13.28
C VAL A 649 -1.11 -27.74 -13.32
N ILE A 650 -0.93 -26.94 -14.37
CA ILE A 650 -1.68 -25.71 -14.62
C ILE A 650 -2.42 -25.84 -15.95
N GLY A 651 -3.75 -25.77 -15.92
CA GLY A 651 -4.59 -25.69 -17.10
C GLY A 651 -5.00 -24.25 -17.39
N LEU A 652 -4.80 -23.77 -18.61
CA LEU A 652 -5.27 -22.45 -19.05
C LEU A 652 -6.63 -22.58 -19.73
N GLY A 653 -7.67 -21.96 -19.18
CA GLY A 653 -9.02 -21.98 -19.71
C GLY A 653 -9.35 -20.78 -20.61
N GLY A 654 -10.10 -21.02 -21.69
CA GLY A 654 -10.72 -19.98 -22.51
C GLY A 654 -9.71 -18.95 -23.03
N TYR A 655 -9.97 -17.67 -22.74
CA TYR A 655 -9.13 -16.59 -23.24
C TYR A 655 -7.72 -16.60 -22.66
N THR A 656 -7.49 -17.12 -21.45
CA THR A 656 -6.15 -17.16 -20.82
C THR A 656 -5.14 -17.95 -21.67
N SER A 657 -5.60 -19.01 -22.33
CA SER A 657 -4.83 -19.80 -23.31
C SER A 657 -4.56 -19.00 -24.59
N ILE A 658 -5.53 -18.21 -25.06
CA ILE A 658 -5.41 -17.41 -26.30
C ILE A 658 -4.39 -16.27 -26.13
N VAL A 659 -4.44 -15.54 -25.03
CA VAL A 659 -3.51 -14.42 -24.79
C VAL A 659 -2.05 -14.90 -24.68
N THR A 660 -1.83 -16.14 -24.24
CA THR A 660 -0.50 -16.75 -24.02
C THR A 660 -0.04 -17.67 -25.17
N ASP A 661 -0.55 -17.45 -26.39
CA ASP A 661 -0.26 -18.27 -27.58
C ASP A 661 -0.45 -19.77 -27.36
N ALA A 662 -1.67 -20.16 -26.95
CA ALA A 662 -2.01 -21.54 -26.59
C ALA A 662 -1.11 -22.11 -25.49
N ALA A 663 -0.85 -21.29 -24.46
CA ALA A 663 0.03 -21.55 -23.32
C ALA A 663 1.53 -21.67 -23.65
N ARG A 664 1.98 -21.43 -24.88
CA ARG A 664 3.41 -21.50 -25.25
C ARG A 664 4.26 -20.40 -24.62
N GLU A 665 3.64 -19.28 -24.27
CA GLU A 665 4.31 -18.19 -23.56
C GLU A 665 4.45 -18.48 -22.05
N VAL A 666 3.87 -19.58 -21.54
CA VAL A 666 4.03 -20.04 -20.15
C VAL A 666 5.18 -21.05 -20.11
N VAL A 667 6.28 -20.67 -19.48
CA VAL A 667 7.50 -21.50 -19.39
C VAL A 667 7.82 -21.74 -17.92
N GLU A 668 7.67 -22.99 -17.46
CA GLU A 668 7.96 -23.41 -16.09
C GLU A 668 8.79 -24.69 -16.07
N ASP A 669 9.77 -24.76 -15.16
CA ASP A 669 10.73 -25.89 -15.12
C ASP A 669 10.12 -27.17 -14.54
N ASN A 670 9.23 -27.04 -13.55
CA ASN A 670 8.77 -28.15 -12.70
C ASN A 670 7.25 -28.33 -12.69
N VAL A 671 6.52 -27.64 -13.56
CA VAL A 671 5.05 -27.64 -13.59
C VAL A 671 4.56 -28.02 -14.98
N THR A 672 3.62 -28.97 -15.06
CA THR A 672 3.03 -29.36 -16.33
C THR A 672 1.98 -28.33 -16.75
N VAL A 673 2.17 -27.67 -17.89
CA VAL A 673 1.20 -26.70 -18.40
C VAL A 673 0.35 -27.33 -19.50
N THR A 674 -0.96 -27.13 -19.44
CA THR A 674 -1.90 -27.57 -20.47
C THR A 674 -2.74 -26.40 -20.95
N SER A 675 -3.12 -26.40 -22.23
CA SER A 675 -3.94 -25.35 -22.82
C SER A 675 -5.44 -25.44 -22.48
N GLY A 676 -5.83 -26.36 -21.57
CA GLY A 676 -7.23 -26.66 -21.19
C GLY A 676 -8.06 -27.35 -22.29
N ASN A 677 -7.66 -27.22 -23.55
CA ASN A 677 -8.42 -27.65 -24.74
C ASN A 677 -8.69 -29.15 -24.81
N SER A 678 -7.77 -30.01 -24.35
CA SER A 678 -7.89 -31.46 -24.49
C SER A 678 -9.04 -32.04 -23.65
N LEU A 679 -9.26 -31.55 -22.43
CA LEU A 679 -10.38 -31.98 -21.59
C LEU A 679 -11.72 -31.53 -22.19
N THR A 680 -11.79 -30.27 -22.64
CA THR A 680 -12.98 -29.73 -23.30
C THR A 680 -13.36 -30.53 -24.54
N ALA A 681 -12.37 -30.85 -25.39
CA ALA A 681 -12.59 -31.66 -26.58
C ALA A 681 -13.04 -33.10 -26.22
N ALA A 682 -12.42 -33.72 -25.22
CA ALA A 682 -12.81 -35.07 -24.78
C ALA A 682 -14.25 -35.12 -24.24
N CYS A 683 -14.63 -34.19 -23.36
CA CYS A 683 -16.00 -34.11 -22.84
C CYS A 683 -17.03 -33.87 -23.94
N ALA A 684 -16.74 -32.96 -24.87
CA ALA A 684 -17.63 -32.68 -25.99
C ALA A 684 -17.74 -33.89 -26.94
N HIS A 685 -16.63 -34.59 -27.20
CA HIS A 685 -16.61 -35.80 -28.01
C HIS A 685 -17.50 -36.89 -27.43
N ASP A 686 -17.40 -37.16 -26.13
CA ASP A 686 -18.22 -38.20 -25.49
C ASP A 686 -19.73 -37.92 -25.60
N VAL A 687 -20.13 -36.67 -25.37
CA VAL A 687 -21.53 -36.24 -25.52
C VAL A 687 -21.99 -36.37 -26.97
N VAL A 688 -21.22 -35.82 -27.92
CA VAL A 688 -21.61 -35.83 -29.33
C VAL A 688 -21.64 -37.25 -29.89
N ARG A 689 -20.67 -38.10 -29.52
CA ARG A 689 -20.63 -39.52 -29.92
C ARG A 689 -21.86 -40.28 -29.41
N ALA A 690 -22.29 -40.03 -28.18
CA ALA A 690 -23.50 -40.63 -27.63
C ALA A 690 -24.76 -40.20 -28.39
N GLU A 691 -24.84 -38.95 -28.85
CA GLU A 691 -25.95 -38.47 -29.70
C GLU A 691 -25.89 -39.04 -31.12
N LEU A 692 -24.71 -39.12 -31.73
CA LEU A 692 -24.52 -39.74 -33.04
C LEU A 692 -24.92 -41.21 -33.05
N ALA A 693 -24.69 -41.93 -31.94
CA ALA A 693 -25.09 -43.32 -31.79
C ALA A 693 -26.62 -43.52 -31.83
N LYS A 694 -27.43 -42.49 -31.52
CA LYS A 694 -28.90 -42.53 -31.61
C LYS A 694 -29.41 -42.35 -33.04
N LEU A 695 -28.58 -41.81 -33.94
CA LEU A 695 -28.94 -41.54 -35.33
C LEU A 695 -28.70 -42.76 -36.22
N ARG A 696 -29.59 -42.91 -37.23
CA ARG A 696 -29.48 -43.97 -38.24
C ARG A 696 -28.27 -43.71 -39.16
N PRO A 697 -27.58 -44.75 -39.63
CA PRO A 697 -26.57 -44.61 -40.69
C PRO A 697 -27.15 -43.87 -41.91
N GLY A 698 -26.39 -42.95 -42.48
CA GLY A 698 -26.80 -42.01 -43.53
C GLY A 698 -27.34 -40.66 -43.02
N ALA A 699 -27.67 -40.55 -41.73
CA ALA A 699 -28.16 -39.30 -41.11
C ALA A 699 -27.15 -38.65 -40.15
N ARG A 700 -25.94 -39.20 -40.00
CA ARG A 700 -24.90 -38.72 -39.07
C ARG A 700 -24.02 -37.66 -39.72
N ARG A 701 -24.66 -36.59 -40.23
CA ARG A 701 -23.97 -35.44 -40.83
C ARG A 701 -23.63 -34.43 -39.75
N VAL A 702 -22.33 -34.17 -39.56
CA VAL A 702 -21.80 -33.32 -38.47
C VAL A 702 -21.25 -32.03 -39.02
N GLY A 703 -21.80 -30.90 -38.58
CA GLY A 703 -21.24 -29.58 -38.88
C GLY A 703 -20.22 -29.19 -37.81
N VAL A 704 -19.02 -28.77 -38.20
CA VAL A 704 -18.00 -28.26 -37.27
C VAL A 704 -17.69 -26.81 -37.63
N LEU A 705 -18.16 -25.89 -36.79
CA LEU A 705 -17.87 -24.48 -36.86
C LEU A 705 -16.64 -24.15 -36.02
N GLY A 706 -15.61 -23.56 -36.65
CA GLY A 706 -14.37 -23.21 -35.95
C GLY A 706 -13.26 -24.28 -36.03
N ALA A 707 -13.30 -25.13 -37.07
CA ALA A 707 -12.31 -26.18 -37.30
C ALA A 707 -10.85 -25.71 -37.51
N LEU A 708 -10.61 -24.40 -37.58
CA LEU A 708 -9.26 -23.81 -37.57
C LEU A 708 -8.70 -23.56 -36.17
N GLY A 709 -9.55 -23.60 -35.14
CA GLY A 709 -9.14 -23.54 -33.74
C GLY A 709 -8.75 -24.92 -33.21
N ASN A 710 -7.97 -24.94 -32.12
CA ASN A 710 -7.44 -26.18 -31.55
C ASN A 710 -8.54 -27.20 -31.21
N ILE A 711 -9.62 -26.76 -30.55
CA ILE A 711 -10.72 -27.67 -30.18
C ILE A 711 -11.51 -28.11 -31.42
N GLY A 712 -11.85 -27.18 -32.32
CA GLY A 712 -12.61 -27.51 -33.53
C GLY A 712 -11.89 -28.50 -34.44
N ALA A 713 -10.57 -28.36 -34.59
CA ALA A 713 -9.74 -29.30 -35.35
C ALA A 713 -9.75 -30.70 -34.73
N VAL A 714 -9.54 -30.79 -33.41
CA VAL A 714 -9.58 -32.08 -32.68
C VAL A 714 -10.97 -32.71 -32.73
N MET A 715 -12.03 -31.92 -32.56
CA MET A 715 -13.41 -32.43 -32.67
C MET A 715 -13.73 -32.95 -34.07
N ALA A 716 -13.27 -32.28 -35.12
CA ALA A 716 -13.41 -32.77 -36.48
C ALA A 716 -12.70 -34.11 -36.69
N GLU A 717 -11.50 -34.28 -36.11
CA GLU A 717 -10.74 -35.53 -36.16
C GLU A 717 -11.39 -36.66 -35.36
N LEU A 718 -11.85 -36.38 -34.14
CA LEU A 718 -12.46 -37.38 -33.26
C LEU A 718 -13.84 -37.82 -33.73
N LEU A 719 -14.60 -36.94 -34.39
CA LEU A 719 -15.97 -37.24 -34.86
C LEU A 719 -16.03 -37.81 -36.28
N ALA A 720 -15.02 -37.55 -37.12
CA ALA A 720 -15.01 -38.05 -38.49
C ALA A 720 -15.19 -39.57 -38.62
N PRO A 721 -14.63 -40.43 -37.74
CA PRO A 721 -14.86 -41.88 -37.78
C PRO A 721 -16.30 -42.31 -37.44
N ASP A 722 -17.01 -41.51 -36.63
CA ASP A 722 -18.36 -41.80 -36.13
C ASP A 722 -19.46 -41.15 -37.00
N ALA A 723 -19.08 -40.25 -37.91
CA ALA A 723 -19.95 -39.50 -38.80
C ALA A 723 -20.01 -40.10 -40.21
N ASP A 724 -21.16 -39.97 -40.89
CA ASP A 724 -21.29 -40.33 -42.31
C ASP A 724 -20.64 -39.25 -43.21
N SER A 725 -20.73 -37.99 -42.79
CA SER A 725 -20.03 -36.86 -43.41
C SER A 725 -19.81 -35.73 -42.41
N VAL A 726 -18.71 -34.98 -42.60
CA VAL A 726 -18.36 -33.81 -41.79
C VAL A 726 -18.37 -32.56 -42.67
N VAL A 727 -19.03 -31.50 -42.21
CA VAL A 727 -19.04 -30.19 -42.88
C VAL A 727 -18.23 -29.20 -42.05
N LEU A 728 -17.05 -28.83 -42.52
CA LEU A 728 -16.22 -27.80 -41.87
C LEU A 728 -16.67 -26.42 -42.35
N VAL A 729 -17.13 -25.59 -41.41
CA VAL A 729 -17.60 -24.24 -41.70
C VAL A 729 -16.69 -23.20 -41.04
N GLY A 730 -16.32 -22.18 -41.81
CA GLY A 730 -15.57 -21.04 -41.29
C GLY A 730 -15.95 -19.72 -41.93
N ARG A 731 -15.26 -18.66 -41.54
CA ARG A 731 -15.53 -17.30 -42.03
C ARG A 731 -15.10 -17.13 -43.49
N PRO A 732 -15.65 -16.17 -44.24
CA PRO A 732 -15.17 -15.82 -45.58
C PRO A 732 -13.65 -15.63 -45.62
N GLY A 733 -12.97 -16.25 -46.59
CA GLY A 733 -11.50 -16.25 -46.72
C GLY A 733 -10.75 -17.30 -45.88
N SER A 734 -11.44 -18.27 -45.29
CA SER A 734 -10.85 -19.38 -44.52
C SER A 734 -10.77 -20.72 -45.26
N GLY A 735 -11.40 -20.84 -46.43
CA GLY A 735 -11.61 -22.08 -47.16
C GLY A 735 -10.33 -22.79 -47.59
N SER A 736 -9.26 -22.05 -47.93
CA SER A 736 -7.95 -22.65 -48.24
C SER A 736 -7.33 -23.35 -47.02
N ARG A 737 -7.49 -22.77 -45.82
CA ARG A 737 -7.01 -23.35 -44.56
C ARG A 737 -7.89 -24.50 -44.10
N LEU A 738 -9.22 -24.37 -44.24
CA LEU A 738 -10.15 -25.44 -43.91
C LEU A 738 -9.95 -26.67 -44.80
N ARG A 739 -9.69 -26.49 -46.11
CA ARG A 739 -9.34 -27.60 -47.01
C ARG A 739 -8.09 -28.35 -46.57
N ARG A 740 -7.13 -27.67 -45.95
CA ARG A 740 -5.94 -28.32 -45.38
C ARG A 740 -6.30 -29.20 -44.18
N VAL A 741 -7.22 -28.76 -43.32
CA VAL A 741 -7.74 -29.56 -42.21
C VAL A 741 -8.57 -30.72 -42.75
N ALA A 742 -9.46 -30.48 -43.73
CA ALA A 742 -10.27 -31.53 -44.35
C ALA A 742 -9.42 -32.66 -44.97
N ALA A 743 -8.28 -32.32 -45.57
CA ALA A 743 -7.38 -33.30 -46.19
C ALA A 743 -6.71 -34.26 -45.19
N THR A 744 -6.69 -33.95 -43.89
CA THR A 744 -6.14 -34.82 -42.85
C THR A 744 -7.19 -35.71 -42.18
N LEU A 745 -8.47 -35.52 -42.49
CA LEU A 745 -9.58 -36.23 -41.86
C LEU A 745 -10.00 -37.47 -42.67
N PRO A 746 -10.40 -38.56 -42.02
CA PRO A 746 -10.99 -39.72 -42.70
C PRO A 746 -12.44 -39.43 -43.13
N GLY A 747 -12.95 -40.16 -44.13
CA GLY A 747 -14.35 -40.10 -44.56
C GLY A 747 -14.69 -38.94 -45.53
N THR A 748 -15.98 -38.62 -45.66
CA THR A 748 -16.47 -37.56 -46.55
C THR A 748 -16.49 -36.22 -45.83
N VAL A 749 -15.61 -35.30 -46.22
CA VAL A 749 -15.49 -33.96 -45.62
C VAL A 749 -15.78 -32.86 -46.63
N GLU A 750 -16.75 -32.01 -46.32
CA GLU A 750 -17.10 -30.83 -47.08
C GLU A 750 -16.57 -29.57 -46.39
N VAL A 751 -16.22 -28.55 -47.19
CA VAL A 751 -15.73 -27.26 -46.69
C VAL A 751 -16.64 -26.16 -47.20
N SER A 752 -17.18 -25.35 -46.30
CA SER A 752 -18.02 -24.20 -46.61
C SER A 752 -17.53 -22.93 -45.90
N GLU A 753 -17.68 -21.79 -46.56
CA GLU A 753 -17.54 -20.46 -45.94
C GLU A 753 -18.92 -19.81 -45.66
N ASP A 754 -20.00 -20.52 -45.97
CA ASP A 754 -21.38 -20.14 -45.72
C ASP A 754 -21.96 -20.97 -44.58
N MET A 755 -22.46 -20.26 -43.56
CA MET A 755 -23.12 -20.83 -42.38
C MET A 755 -24.39 -21.61 -42.73
N ALA A 756 -25.03 -21.33 -43.87
CA ALA A 756 -26.20 -22.08 -44.34
C ALA A 756 -25.92 -23.57 -44.55
N ALA A 757 -24.66 -23.96 -44.78
CA ALA A 757 -24.25 -25.36 -44.92
C ALA A 757 -24.46 -26.20 -43.64
N LEU A 758 -24.67 -25.56 -42.49
CA LEU A 758 -24.99 -26.23 -41.23
C LEU A 758 -26.44 -26.73 -41.14
N ARG A 759 -27.35 -26.24 -42.01
CA ARG A 759 -28.79 -26.58 -41.98
C ARG A 759 -29.07 -28.07 -42.16
N ASP A 760 -28.23 -28.73 -42.96
CA ASP A 760 -28.40 -30.14 -43.30
C ASP A 760 -27.66 -31.07 -42.32
N CYS A 761 -27.07 -30.52 -41.25
CA CYS A 761 -26.36 -31.29 -40.23
C CYS A 761 -27.30 -31.68 -39.09
N ALA A 762 -27.34 -32.97 -38.74
CA ALA A 762 -28.12 -33.45 -37.60
C ALA A 762 -27.47 -33.07 -36.26
N VAL A 763 -26.14 -32.89 -36.25
CA VAL A 763 -25.38 -32.40 -35.11
C VAL A 763 -24.46 -31.28 -35.56
N VAL A 764 -24.42 -30.18 -34.82
CA VAL A 764 -23.51 -29.07 -35.06
C VAL A 764 -22.64 -28.84 -33.83
N VAL A 765 -21.33 -28.88 -34.01
CA VAL A 765 -20.32 -28.56 -33.00
C VAL A 765 -19.80 -27.16 -33.28
N THR A 766 -19.89 -26.27 -32.30
CA THR A 766 -19.29 -24.93 -32.39
C THR A 766 -18.10 -24.81 -31.46
N ALA A 767 -16.94 -24.46 -32.00
CA ALA A 767 -15.71 -24.27 -31.25
C ALA A 767 -15.05 -22.95 -31.69
N THR A 768 -15.71 -21.84 -31.39
CA THR A 768 -15.31 -20.50 -31.85
C THR A 768 -14.93 -19.59 -30.67
N ASN A 769 -14.41 -18.39 -30.98
CA ASN A 769 -14.11 -17.33 -30.02
C ASN A 769 -14.79 -15.96 -30.34
N ALA A 770 -15.89 -15.97 -31.10
CA ALA A 770 -16.85 -14.87 -31.29
C ALA A 770 -17.75 -14.54 -30.07
N ALA A 771 -17.61 -13.35 -29.47
CA ALA A 771 -18.32 -12.92 -28.25
C ALA A 771 -19.86 -13.03 -28.24
N GLU A 772 -20.50 -13.27 -29.39
CA GLU A 772 -21.93 -13.50 -29.53
C GLU A 772 -22.19 -14.89 -30.13
N PRO A 773 -23.31 -15.57 -29.80
CA PRO A 773 -23.63 -16.88 -30.33
C PRO A 773 -23.70 -16.86 -31.87
N PRO A 774 -22.79 -17.55 -32.58
CA PRO A 774 -22.75 -17.48 -34.04
C PRO A 774 -23.86 -18.32 -34.71
N ILE A 775 -24.59 -19.12 -33.93
CA ILE A 775 -25.71 -19.95 -34.38
C ILE A 775 -26.98 -19.45 -33.71
N THR A 776 -27.95 -19.02 -34.50
CA THR A 776 -29.30 -18.65 -34.06
C THR A 776 -30.32 -19.70 -34.48
N ALA A 777 -31.47 -19.74 -33.82
CA ALA A 777 -32.55 -20.67 -34.17
C ALA A 777 -32.98 -20.53 -35.65
N ASP A 778 -33.02 -19.29 -36.16
CA ASP A 778 -33.38 -19.00 -37.56
C ASP A 778 -32.37 -19.56 -38.57
N LEU A 779 -31.10 -19.64 -38.18
CA LEU A 779 -30.04 -20.18 -39.04
C LEU A 779 -30.23 -21.68 -39.30
N LEU A 780 -30.70 -22.42 -38.29
CA LEU A 780 -30.89 -23.87 -38.31
C LEU A 780 -32.35 -24.31 -38.57
N ALA A 781 -33.24 -23.38 -38.92
CA ALA A 781 -34.64 -23.70 -39.21
C ALA A 781 -34.74 -24.67 -40.41
N GLY A 782 -35.09 -25.93 -40.13
CA GLY A 782 -35.13 -27.04 -41.09
C GLY A 782 -36.16 -28.13 -40.70
N ALA A 783 -36.15 -29.27 -41.40
CA ALA A 783 -37.20 -30.30 -41.32
C ALA A 783 -37.12 -31.25 -40.09
N GLY A 784 -36.16 -31.06 -39.17
CA GLY A 784 -35.98 -31.92 -37.99
C GLY A 784 -35.15 -31.25 -36.88
N PRO A 785 -35.09 -31.87 -35.69
CA PRO A 785 -34.33 -31.33 -34.55
C PRO A 785 -32.82 -31.43 -34.82
N VAL A 786 -32.09 -30.36 -34.51
CA VAL A 786 -30.62 -30.28 -34.61
C VAL A 786 -30.03 -30.23 -33.21
N VAL A 787 -29.07 -31.10 -32.91
CA VAL A 787 -28.31 -31.03 -31.66
C VAL A 787 -27.15 -30.06 -31.85
N VAL A 788 -27.12 -28.98 -31.07
CA VAL A 788 -26.00 -28.04 -31.07
C VAL A 788 -25.13 -28.29 -29.84
N CYS A 789 -23.94 -28.86 -30.06
CA CYS A 789 -22.89 -28.93 -29.05
C CYS A 789 -22.08 -27.63 -29.13
N ALA A 790 -22.48 -26.64 -28.34
CA ALA A 790 -21.75 -25.39 -28.24
C ALA A 790 -20.54 -25.57 -27.31
N ILE A 791 -19.36 -25.73 -27.89
CA ILE A 791 -18.06 -25.68 -27.21
C ILE A 791 -17.62 -24.22 -27.11
N TRP A 792 -18.51 -23.45 -26.53
CA TRP A 792 -18.37 -22.06 -26.20
C TRP A 792 -18.52 -21.94 -24.67
N PRO A 793 -17.84 -21.01 -23.98
CA PRO A 793 -18.25 -20.63 -22.64
C PRO A 793 -19.59 -19.86 -22.71
N CYS A 794 -20.74 -20.55 -22.86
CA CYS A 794 -22.05 -19.90 -23.14
C CYS A 794 -23.11 -20.31 -22.11
N PRO A 795 -24.09 -19.42 -21.86
CA PRO A 795 -25.14 -19.60 -20.88
C PRO A 795 -26.08 -20.72 -21.34
N ALA A 796 -26.69 -21.38 -20.35
CA ALA A 796 -27.87 -22.18 -20.62
C ALA A 796 -28.92 -21.29 -21.29
N MET A 797 -29.34 -21.67 -22.50
CA MET A 797 -30.61 -21.22 -23.10
C MET A 797 -31.78 -21.69 -22.26
#